data_AF-A0A4R8UWL1-F1
#
_entry.id   AF-A0A4R8UWL1-F1
#
_cell.length_a   1.000
_cell.length_b   1.000
_cell.length_c   1.000
_cell.angle_alpha   90.00
_cell.angle_beta   90.00
_cell.angle_gamma   90.00
#
_symmetry.space_group_name_H-M   'P 1'
#
loop_
_entity.id
_entity.type
_entity.pdbx_description
1 polymer ?
#
loop_
_entity_poly.entity_id
_entity_poly.type
_entity_poly.pdbx_seq_one_letter_code
_entity_poly.pdbx_strand_id
1 'polypeptide(L)'
;MSGISGLRVRGLRCVAASAVGVLVVAASAVLSAAPAQAATVDYLAADGITYALNSETHTASTKGTYPTYAGSPTVVIPATVTADDVTYTVTQIGPSTFSTANVTSVVIANTIVEIGSNAFYGTTLGAVTIPNSVVTLATGAFDRAGVTSVSFGDSIQTIGSQAFYGNSLTSIDLPDTLTSLAMHSFSGNNLTSVVIPAAVTTMDRAVFYANPSLASVIFRGAAPTTFTSTSEWMPSLGSNSNLTVYYAPEFGAPGGFTSPTWKGYASSTNPIVTFALNGYGQAVAAQMPVRGETVTAPTDPTDSIRAFGGWFSDATLQVPYNFADAVNGNLTLYAQWYLDAAFTAATPPAAVAGTPYSYSFLASGSAEPTFAVTSGQLPAGLDLSTDGVLSGTPTVAGSSTFAVTASNHMSVAAQVQLTVAAGALAEIVMTQPVSGEFLAVAGEAITFAASATDASGNAVTAPLTYSTSLVGSAFADVIDGATITFYTAGVRTVTVTGASVTTSFDVDVSAASPAVLSLSSSSMSAIVGDTVTLFLDGTDAYGNATKDLASQAVFTSDWASDMVDGATVRFTHASVHTITGMIGRLTSTVAIQLSDPVGVAAALAASERAALATAAQAAEAAALAKAGVNPMAGMLAGGVLLLAGLVLWVRRRVLA
;
A
#
# COMPACT_ATOMS: atom_id res chain seq x y z
N MET A 1 -101.29 -52.44 -12.95
CA MET A 1 -102.00 -53.73 -13.10
C MET A 1 -101.44 -54.47 -14.31
N SER A 2 -101.69 -55.78 -14.41
CA SER A 2 -101.03 -56.73 -15.31
C SER A 2 -101.20 -56.52 -16.83
N GLY A 3 -100.25 -57.10 -17.57
CA GLY A 3 -100.45 -57.59 -18.96
C GLY A 3 -100.17 -56.55 -20.04
N ILE A 4 -99.57 -56.89 -21.19
CA ILE A 4 -99.79 -58.08 -22.02
C ILE A 4 -98.54 -58.45 -22.84
N SER A 5 -98.46 -59.74 -23.16
CA SER A 5 -97.65 -60.45 -24.17
C SER A 5 -96.97 -59.63 -25.28
N GLY A 6 -95.72 -59.97 -25.58
CA GLY A 6 -94.96 -59.38 -26.70
C GLY A 6 -95.03 -60.17 -28.01
N LEU A 7 -94.39 -59.62 -29.05
CA LEU A 7 -93.96 -60.35 -30.24
C LEU A 7 -92.70 -59.69 -30.82
N ARG A 8 -91.76 -60.49 -31.35
CA ARG A 8 -90.49 -59.99 -31.91
C ARG A 8 -90.66 -59.54 -33.36
N VAL A 9 -90.06 -58.41 -33.72
CA VAL A 9 -89.53 -58.17 -35.07
C VAL A 9 -88.15 -57.52 -34.96
N ARG A 10 -87.11 -58.15 -35.53
CA ARG A 10 -85.79 -57.53 -35.72
C ARG A 10 -85.87 -56.64 -36.96
N GLY A 11 -85.77 -55.33 -36.78
CA GLY A 11 -85.58 -54.37 -37.87
C GLY A 11 -84.16 -53.82 -37.86
N LEU A 12 -83.46 -53.89 -39.00
CA LEU A 12 -82.20 -53.18 -39.21
C LEU A 12 -82.40 -51.68 -38.97
N ARG A 13 -81.43 -51.03 -38.32
CA ARG A 13 -81.27 -49.57 -38.35
C ARG A 13 -79.90 -49.22 -38.90
N CYS A 14 -79.90 -48.84 -40.18
CA CYS A 14 -78.95 -47.85 -40.66
C CYS A 14 -79.50 -46.47 -40.22
N VAL A 15 -78.68 -45.66 -39.56
CA VAL A 15 -78.92 -44.22 -39.37
C VAL A 15 -77.61 -43.53 -39.72
N ALA A 16 -77.69 -42.61 -40.68
CA ALA A 16 -76.54 -41.89 -41.18
C ALA A 16 -76.26 -40.61 -40.37
N ALA A 17 -74.98 -40.23 -40.38
CA ALA A 17 -74.47 -38.86 -40.40
C ALA A 17 -74.93 -37.86 -39.32
N SER A 18 -73.98 -37.48 -38.47
CA SER A 18 -73.56 -36.08 -38.38
C SER A 18 -72.06 -36.04 -38.61
N ALA A 19 -71.58 -35.10 -39.45
CA ALA A 19 -70.20 -35.02 -39.88
C ALA A 19 -69.57 -33.68 -39.49
N VAL A 20 -68.35 -33.72 -38.97
CA VAL A 20 -67.40 -32.60 -39.01
C VAL A 20 -66.10 -33.16 -39.58
N GLY A 21 -65.53 -32.47 -40.55
CA GLY A 21 -64.67 -33.08 -41.56
C GLY A 21 -63.28 -33.51 -41.08
N VAL A 22 -62.85 -34.68 -41.55
CA VAL A 22 -61.44 -35.06 -41.67
C VAL A 22 -61.03 -34.92 -43.13
N LEU A 23 -59.89 -34.30 -43.38
CA LEU A 23 -59.30 -34.15 -44.71
C LEU A 23 -58.87 -35.52 -45.24
N VAL A 24 -59.65 -36.10 -46.14
CA VAL A 24 -59.28 -37.34 -46.84
C VAL A 24 -58.34 -37.03 -47.99
N VAL A 25 -57.06 -37.33 -47.82
CA VAL A 25 -56.19 -37.67 -48.96
C VAL A 25 -56.34 -39.17 -49.18
N ALA A 26 -56.86 -39.56 -50.34
CA ALA A 26 -57.16 -40.94 -50.64
C ALA A 26 -55.87 -41.77 -50.76
N ALA A 27 -55.70 -42.74 -49.85
CA ALA A 27 -54.71 -43.80 -50.04
C ALA A 27 -55.18 -44.69 -51.19
N SER A 28 -54.59 -44.52 -52.38
CA SER A 28 -54.68 -45.54 -53.43
C SER A 28 -54.04 -46.81 -52.90
N ALA A 29 -54.82 -47.89 -52.79
CA ALA A 29 -54.32 -49.20 -52.43
C ALA A 29 -53.46 -49.77 -53.57
N VAL A 30 -52.20 -49.35 -53.63
CA VAL A 30 -51.16 -50.13 -54.30
C VAL A 30 -51.04 -51.42 -53.50
N LEU A 31 -51.37 -52.54 -54.14
CA LEU A 31 -51.09 -53.86 -53.60
C LEU A 31 -49.57 -54.09 -53.72
N SER A 32 -48.78 -53.37 -52.91
CA SER A 32 -47.35 -53.60 -52.83
C SER A 32 -47.15 -55.00 -52.27
N ALA A 33 -46.56 -55.89 -53.05
CA ALA A 33 -45.98 -57.11 -52.53
C ALA A 33 -45.14 -56.76 -51.29
N ALA A 34 -45.18 -57.60 -50.26
CA ALA A 34 -44.26 -57.48 -49.15
C ALA A 34 -42.83 -57.35 -49.73
N PRO A 35 -41.98 -56.43 -49.21
CA PRO A 35 -40.64 -56.25 -49.74
C PRO A 35 -39.96 -57.63 -49.76
N ALA A 36 -39.38 -57.97 -50.92
CA ALA A 36 -38.65 -59.22 -51.05
C ALA A 36 -37.62 -59.29 -49.92
N GLN A 37 -37.57 -60.43 -49.23
CA GLN A 37 -36.67 -60.57 -48.10
C GLN A 37 -35.24 -60.36 -48.60
N ALA A 38 -34.61 -59.26 -48.15
CA ALA A 38 -33.29 -58.85 -48.61
C ALA A 38 -32.33 -60.03 -48.56
N ALA A 39 -31.66 -60.31 -49.68
CA ALA A 39 -30.84 -61.49 -49.83
C ALA A 39 -29.61 -61.40 -48.93
N THR A 40 -29.70 -61.95 -47.72
CA THR A 40 -28.58 -62.05 -46.80
C THR A 40 -27.71 -63.24 -47.20
N VAL A 41 -26.44 -62.95 -47.47
CA VAL A 41 -25.44 -63.96 -47.86
C VAL A 41 -24.51 -64.21 -46.67
N ASP A 42 -24.32 -65.47 -46.32
CA ASP A 42 -23.36 -65.86 -45.27
C ASP A 42 -21.94 -65.85 -45.83
N TYR A 43 -21.05 -65.09 -45.19
CA TYR A 43 -19.64 -64.97 -45.53
C TYR A 43 -18.77 -65.33 -44.32
N LEU A 44 -17.94 -66.36 -44.44
CA LEU A 44 -16.94 -66.70 -43.43
C LEU A 44 -15.67 -65.90 -43.72
N ALA A 45 -15.36 -64.93 -42.86
CA ALA A 45 -14.17 -64.09 -42.98
C ALA A 45 -12.91 -64.78 -42.43
N ALA A 46 -11.74 -64.22 -42.74
CA ALA A 46 -10.44 -64.77 -42.35
C ALA A 46 -10.15 -64.74 -40.83
N ASP A 47 -10.94 -63.98 -40.06
CA ASP A 47 -10.96 -63.96 -38.59
C ASP A 47 -11.74 -65.14 -37.97
N GLY A 48 -12.34 -65.99 -38.81
CA GLY A 48 -13.16 -67.13 -38.41
C GLY A 48 -14.58 -66.77 -38.00
N ILE A 49 -15.00 -65.51 -38.16
CA ILE A 49 -16.35 -65.04 -37.86
C ILE A 49 -17.20 -65.16 -39.14
N THR A 50 -18.40 -65.72 -39.00
CA THR A 50 -19.40 -65.71 -40.06
C THR A 50 -20.19 -64.41 -40.01
N TYR A 51 -20.39 -63.76 -41.16
CA TYR A 51 -21.15 -62.53 -41.31
C TYR A 51 -22.36 -62.78 -42.22
N ALA A 52 -23.53 -62.28 -41.83
CA ALA A 52 -24.66 -62.09 -42.74
C ALA A 52 -24.50 -60.74 -43.44
N LEU A 53 -24.19 -60.77 -44.74
CA LEU A 53 -24.00 -59.59 -45.58
C LEU A 53 -25.33 -59.17 -46.21
N ASN A 54 -25.68 -57.89 -46.14
CA ASN A 54 -26.80 -57.30 -46.87
C ASN A 54 -26.25 -56.47 -48.04
N SER A 55 -26.51 -56.93 -49.27
CA SER A 55 -26.06 -56.31 -50.52
C SER A 55 -26.79 -55.02 -50.89
N GLU A 56 -27.97 -54.77 -50.35
CA GLU A 56 -28.72 -53.52 -50.59
C GLU A 56 -28.16 -52.39 -49.72
N THR A 57 -27.98 -52.65 -48.42
CA THR A 57 -27.53 -51.64 -47.44
C THR A 57 -26.02 -51.54 -47.30
N HIS A 58 -25.24 -52.47 -47.88
CA HIS A 58 -23.79 -52.58 -47.69
C HIS A 58 -23.41 -52.71 -46.20
N THR A 59 -24.22 -53.43 -45.43
CA THR A 59 -23.98 -53.70 -44.00
C THR A 59 -23.79 -55.19 -43.73
N ALA A 60 -23.05 -55.50 -42.67
CA ALA A 60 -22.82 -56.85 -42.17
C ALA A 60 -23.24 -56.97 -40.69
N SER A 61 -23.74 -58.16 -40.33
CA SER A 61 -24.02 -58.55 -38.94
C SER A 61 -23.30 -59.87 -38.65
N THR A 62 -22.64 -60.02 -37.50
CA THR A 62 -22.04 -61.32 -37.15
C THR A 62 -23.12 -62.38 -36.98
N LYS A 63 -22.86 -63.64 -37.33
CA LYS A 63 -23.86 -64.71 -37.34
C LYS A 63 -23.40 -65.91 -36.52
N GLY A 64 -24.20 -66.29 -35.53
CA GLY A 64 -24.06 -67.57 -34.83
C GLY A 64 -24.21 -68.75 -35.80
N THR A 65 -23.29 -69.70 -35.71
CA THR A 65 -23.29 -70.93 -36.50
C THR A 65 -23.25 -72.15 -35.57
N TYR A 66 -23.55 -73.33 -36.11
CA TYR A 66 -23.38 -74.60 -35.42
C TYR A 66 -22.39 -75.48 -36.23
N PRO A 67 -21.30 -75.99 -35.63
CA PRO A 67 -20.89 -75.83 -34.23
C PRO A 67 -20.56 -74.37 -33.85
N THR A 68 -20.61 -74.08 -32.55
CA THR A 68 -20.27 -72.80 -31.93
C THR A 68 -18.91 -72.25 -32.42
N TYR A 69 -18.76 -70.92 -32.45
CA TYR A 69 -17.48 -70.26 -32.79
C TYR A 69 -16.29 -70.90 -32.04
N ALA A 70 -15.38 -71.47 -32.82
CA ALA A 70 -14.20 -72.21 -32.35
C ALA A 70 -12.89 -71.51 -32.75
N GLY A 71 -12.95 -70.20 -33.01
CA GLY A 71 -11.80 -69.38 -33.40
C GLY A 71 -10.99 -68.87 -32.21
N SER A 72 -10.42 -67.67 -32.34
CA SER A 72 -9.54 -67.07 -31.33
C SER A 72 -10.28 -66.75 -30.02
N PRO A 73 -9.69 -67.01 -28.84
CA PRO A 73 -10.25 -66.55 -27.56
C PRO A 73 -10.20 -65.02 -27.40
N THR A 74 -9.34 -64.35 -28.17
CA THR A 74 -9.34 -62.89 -28.33
C THR A 74 -10.02 -62.55 -29.65
N VAL A 75 -11.27 -62.08 -29.56
CA VAL A 75 -12.10 -61.71 -30.70
C VAL A 75 -11.95 -60.22 -30.99
N VAL A 76 -11.71 -59.87 -32.26
CA VAL A 76 -11.76 -58.49 -32.74
C VAL A 76 -12.86 -58.42 -33.79
N ILE A 77 -13.90 -57.64 -33.53
CA ILE A 77 -14.99 -57.41 -34.49
C ILE A 77 -14.60 -56.14 -35.27
N PRO A 78 -14.22 -56.25 -36.56
CA PRO A 78 -13.76 -55.12 -37.35
C PRO A 78 -14.91 -54.17 -37.69
N ALA A 79 -14.58 -52.93 -38.03
CA ALA A 79 -15.56 -51.94 -38.49
C ALA A 79 -16.15 -52.27 -39.87
N THR A 80 -15.38 -52.98 -40.71
CA THR A 80 -15.77 -53.41 -42.05
C THR A 80 -15.27 -54.82 -42.35
N VAL A 81 -15.97 -55.52 -43.23
CA VAL A 81 -15.50 -56.76 -43.87
C VAL A 81 -15.61 -56.62 -45.39
N THR A 82 -14.72 -57.26 -46.14
CA THR A 82 -14.74 -57.23 -47.61
C THR A 82 -14.96 -58.64 -48.15
N ALA A 83 -15.96 -58.79 -49.00
CA ALA A 83 -16.28 -60.04 -49.71
C ALA A 83 -16.52 -59.71 -51.18
N ASP A 84 -15.95 -60.49 -52.10
CA ASP A 84 -16.04 -60.30 -53.56
C ASP A 84 -15.80 -58.84 -54.01
N ASP A 85 -14.72 -58.23 -53.49
CA ASP A 85 -14.32 -56.82 -53.67
C ASP A 85 -15.33 -55.75 -53.21
N VAL A 86 -16.43 -56.14 -52.53
CA VAL A 86 -17.41 -55.24 -51.92
C VAL A 86 -17.13 -55.11 -50.42
N THR A 87 -17.04 -53.87 -49.92
CA THR A 87 -16.86 -53.57 -48.50
C THR A 87 -18.21 -53.36 -47.82
N TYR A 88 -18.44 -54.10 -46.74
CA TYR A 88 -19.64 -54.03 -45.89
C TYR A 88 -19.27 -53.44 -44.53
N THR A 89 -20.06 -52.49 -44.03
CA THR A 89 -19.90 -51.95 -42.66
C THR A 89 -20.50 -52.92 -41.65
N VAL A 90 -19.72 -53.36 -40.66
CA VAL A 90 -20.25 -54.24 -39.60
C VAL A 90 -21.02 -53.39 -38.60
N THR A 91 -22.34 -53.55 -38.55
CA THR A 91 -23.24 -52.71 -37.74
C THR A 91 -23.90 -53.44 -36.58
N GLN A 92 -23.78 -54.76 -36.49
CA GLN A 92 -24.41 -55.56 -35.44
C GLN A 92 -23.56 -56.77 -35.04
N ILE A 93 -23.63 -57.14 -33.76
CA ILE A 93 -23.24 -58.47 -33.29
C ILE A 93 -24.52 -59.31 -33.24
N GLY A 94 -24.72 -60.22 -34.18
CA GLY A 94 -25.99 -60.95 -34.27
C GLY A 94 -26.21 -61.97 -33.15
N PRO A 95 -27.46 -62.46 -32.99
CA PRO A 95 -27.84 -63.33 -31.89
C PRO A 95 -26.97 -64.59 -31.79
N SER A 96 -26.61 -64.95 -30.56
CA SER A 96 -25.84 -66.14 -30.21
C SER A 96 -24.47 -66.31 -30.91
N THR A 97 -23.90 -65.27 -31.52
CA THR A 97 -22.65 -65.37 -32.32
C THR A 97 -21.51 -66.11 -31.58
N PHE A 98 -21.26 -65.73 -30.34
CA PHE A 98 -20.20 -66.29 -29.49
C PHE A 98 -20.78 -67.04 -28.27
N SER A 99 -22.06 -67.45 -28.34
CA SER A 99 -22.74 -68.16 -27.25
C SER A 99 -22.04 -69.48 -26.92
N THR A 100 -21.61 -69.65 -25.67
CA THR A 100 -20.81 -70.78 -25.14
C THR A 100 -19.43 -70.95 -25.78
N ALA A 101 -18.95 -69.96 -26.53
CA ALA A 101 -17.61 -69.97 -27.12
C ALA A 101 -16.54 -69.67 -26.04
N ASN A 102 -15.33 -70.20 -26.23
CA ASN A 102 -14.18 -69.93 -25.36
C ASN A 102 -13.58 -68.53 -25.67
N VAL A 103 -14.38 -67.48 -25.53
CA VAL A 103 -13.95 -66.09 -25.74
C VAL A 103 -13.62 -65.45 -24.39
N THR A 104 -12.38 -64.99 -24.26
CA THR A 104 -11.80 -64.40 -23.05
C THR A 104 -11.60 -62.88 -23.14
N SER A 105 -11.76 -62.29 -24.33
CA SER A 105 -11.68 -60.85 -24.55
C SER A 105 -12.32 -60.50 -25.89
N VAL A 106 -12.99 -59.34 -25.97
CA VAL A 106 -13.60 -58.84 -27.20
C VAL A 106 -13.28 -57.36 -27.42
N VAL A 107 -12.89 -57.02 -28.65
CA VAL A 107 -12.80 -55.64 -29.14
C VAL A 107 -13.96 -55.40 -30.09
N ILE A 108 -14.80 -54.40 -29.77
CA ILE A 108 -16.02 -54.06 -30.50
C ILE A 108 -15.78 -52.76 -31.27
N ALA A 109 -15.96 -52.76 -32.60
CA ALA A 109 -15.84 -51.56 -33.41
C ALA A 109 -16.94 -50.52 -33.12
N ASN A 110 -16.60 -49.24 -33.19
CA ASN A 110 -17.52 -48.10 -33.03
C ASN A 110 -18.43 -47.87 -34.27
N THR A 111 -18.73 -48.94 -35.01
CA THR A 111 -19.77 -49.03 -36.04
C THR A 111 -20.94 -49.90 -35.59
N ILE A 112 -20.77 -50.68 -34.51
CA ILE A 112 -21.79 -51.58 -33.95
C ILE A 112 -22.86 -50.76 -33.25
N VAL A 113 -24.12 -50.93 -33.66
CA VAL A 113 -25.30 -50.25 -33.10
C VAL A 113 -26.05 -51.15 -32.12
N GLU A 114 -25.96 -52.47 -32.29
CA GLU A 114 -26.69 -53.46 -31.49
C GLU A 114 -25.80 -54.67 -31.15
N ILE A 115 -25.91 -55.13 -29.89
CA ILE A 115 -25.40 -56.42 -29.45
C ILE A 115 -26.59 -57.35 -29.21
N GLY A 116 -26.74 -58.33 -30.08
CA GLY A 116 -27.91 -59.21 -30.19
C GLY A 116 -28.05 -60.23 -29.07
N SER A 117 -29.23 -60.86 -29.03
CA SER A 117 -29.62 -61.72 -27.91
C SER A 117 -28.67 -62.90 -27.71
N ASN A 118 -28.24 -63.13 -26.47
CA ASN A 118 -27.28 -64.17 -26.09
C ASN A 118 -25.92 -64.12 -26.84
N ALA A 119 -25.54 -62.98 -27.44
CA ALA A 119 -24.34 -62.86 -28.28
C ALA A 119 -23.06 -63.41 -27.62
N PHE A 120 -22.88 -63.18 -26.31
CA PHE A 120 -21.77 -63.67 -25.50
C PHE A 120 -22.25 -64.53 -24.31
N TYR A 121 -23.39 -65.20 -24.43
CA TYR A 121 -23.92 -66.04 -23.37
C TYR A 121 -22.89 -67.11 -22.94
N GLY A 122 -22.60 -67.25 -21.64
CA GLY A 122 -21.73 -68.32 -21.14
C GLY A 122 -20.26 -68.27 -21.60
N THR A 123 -19.76 -67.11 -22.03
CA THR A 123 -18.33 -66.87 -22.31
C THR A 123 -17.54 -66.49 -21.04
N THR A 124 -16.29 -66.04 -21.15
CA THR A 124 -15.42 -65.70 -20.00
C THR A 124 -14.63 -64.40 -20.22
N LEU A 125 -15.32 -63.30 -20.54
CA LEU A 125 -14.75 -62.05 -21.09
C LEU A 125 -13.95 -61.16 -20.13
N GLY A 126 -14.20 -61.22 -18.82
CA GLY A 126 -13.58 -60.28 -17.87
C GLY A 126 -14.02 -58.83 -18.08
N ALA A 127 -13.14 -57.96 -18.57
CA ALA A 127 -13.47 -56.55 -18.81
C ALA A 127 -14.05 -56.34 -20.22
N VAL A 128 -15.14 -55.58 -20.32
CA VAL A 128 -15.82 -55.29 -21.61
C VAL A 128 -15.99 -53.78 -21.80
N THR A 129 -15.63 -53.28 -22.99
CA THR A 129 -15.92 -51.91 -23.42
C THR A 129 -17.00 -51.94 -24.50
N ILE A 130 -18.12 -51.28 -24.24
CA ILE A 130 -19.23 -51.10 -25.17
C ILE A 130 -19.08 -49.72 -25.83
N PRO A 131 -18.85 -49.61 -27.15
CA PRO A 131 -18.51 -48.34 -27.78
C PRO A 131 -19.72 -47.40 -27.93
N ASN A 132 -19.45 -46.10 -28.10
CA ASN A 132 -20.45 -45.02 -28.20
C ASN A 132 -21.47 -45.18 -29.34
N SER A 133 -21.21 -46.02 -30.33
CA SER A 133 -22.18 -46.34 -31.39
C SER A 133 -23.32 -47.26 -30.93
N VAL A 134 -23.14 -48.04 -29.85
CA VAL A 134 -24.13 -49.03 -29.41
C VAL A 134 -25.31 -48.32 -28.72
N VAL A 135 -26.52 -48.59 -29.22
CA VAL A 135 -27.78 -48.07 -28.68
C VAL A 135 -28.52 -49.14 -27.87
N THR A 136 -28.38 -50.41 -28.26
CA THR A 136 -29.17 -51.53 -27.72
C THR A 136 -28.29 -52.70 -27.32
N LEU A 137 -28.45 -53.15 -26.07
CA LEU A 137 -28.01 -54.47 -25.60
C LEU A 137 -29.23 -55.37 -25.46
N ALA A 138 -29.32 -56.42 -26.27
CA ALA A 138 -30.48 -57.30 -26.30
C ALA A 138 -30.49 -58.33 -25.14
N THR A 139 -31.55 -59.16 -25.11
CA THR A 139 -31.79 -60.13 -24.04
C THR A 139 -30.62 -61.11 -23.88
N GLY A 140 -30.08 -61.18 -22.66
CA GLY A 140 -28.98 -62.10 -22.32
C GLY A 140 -27.65 -61.83 -23.02
N ALA A 141 -27.44 -60.65 -23.62
CA ALA A 141 -26.26 -60.33 -24.44
C ALA A 141 -24.92 -60.75 -23.80
N PHE A 142 -24.78 -60.61 -22.48
CA PHE A 142 -23.64 -61.04 -21.66
C PHE A 142 -24.08 -61.90 -20.45
N ASP A 143 -25.17 -62.65 -20.54
CA ASP A 143 -25.62 -63.57 -19.46
C ASP A 143 -24.54 -64.64 -19.22
N ARG A 144 -24.04 -64.72 -17.98
CA ARG A 144 -22.95 -65.61 -17.52
C ARG A 144 -21.68 -65.52 -18.35
N ALA A 145 -21.40 -64.34 -18.91
CA ALA A 145 -20.23 -64.07 -19.74
C ALA A 145 -18.93 -63.84 -18.98
N GLY A 146 -18.92 -64.02 -17.64
CA GLY A 146 -17.74 -63.82 -16.79
C GLY A 146 -17.29 -62.36 -16.69
N VAL A 147 -18.21 -61.40 -16.84
CA VAL A 147 -17.88 -59.96 -16.86
C VAL A 147 -17.56 -59.48 -15.44
N THR A 148 -16.39 -58.84 -15.27
CA THR A 148 -15.92 -58.25 -14.01
C THR A 148 -16.10 -56.73 -13.97
N SER A 149 -16.08 -56.08 -15.12
CA SER A 149 -16.26 -54.64 -15.28
C SER A 149 -16.77 -54.32 -16.68
N VAL A 150 -17.71 -53.38 -16.79
CA VAL A 150 -18.17 -52.86 -18.09
C VAL A 150 -17.99 -51.33 -18.12
N SER A 151 -17.51 -50.83 -19.26
CA SER A 151 -17.54 -49.42 -19.62
C SER A 151 -18.55 -49.27 -20.75
N PHE A 152 -19.58 -48.45 -20.54
CA PHE A 152 -20.56 -48.11 -21.57
C PHE A 152 -20.17 -46.86 -22.33
N GLY A 153 -20.63 -46.77 -23.57
CA GLY A 153 -20.68 -45.54 -24.33
C GLY A 153 -22.00 -44.78 -24.15
N ASP A 154 -21.98 -43.49 -24.47
CA ASP A 154 -23.02 -42.52 -24.08
C ASP A 154 -24.41 -42.75 -24.73
N SER A 155 -24.48 -43.54 -25.80
CA SER A 155 -25.69 -43.72 -26.63
C SER A 155 -26.63 -44.85 -26.20
N ILE A 156 -26.30 -45.61 -25.15
CA ILE A 156 -27.06 -46.78 -24.70
C ILE A 156 -28.45 -46.37 -24.18
N GLN A 157 -29.50 -46.71 -24.91
CA GLN A 157 -30.89 -46.41 -24.53
C GLN A 157 -31.62 -47.61 -23.90
N THR A 158 -31.16 -48.84 -24.16
CA THR A 158 -31.85 -50.06 -23.73
C THR A 158 -30.88 -51.15 -23.32
N ILE A 159 -31.08 -51.66 -22.09
CA ILE A 159 -30.41 -52.85 -21.56
C ILE A 159 -31.47 -53.93 -21.35
N GLY A 160 -31.42 -54.97 -22.18
CA GLY A 160 -32.43 -56.03 -22.25
C GLY A 160 -32.47 -56.94 -21.02
N SER A 161 -33.51 -57.77 -20.97
CA SER A 161 -33.69 -58.73 -19.89
C SER A 161 -32.47 -59.65 -19.76
N GLN A 162 -32.02 -59.91 -18.54
CA GLN A 162 -30.84 -60.73 -18.25
C GLN A 162 -29.51 -60.27 -18.91
N ALA A 163 -29.41 -59.07 -19.48
CA ALA A 163 -28.24 -58.67 -20.29
C ALA A 163 -26.88 -58.87 -19.59
N PHE A 164 -26.78 -58.67 -18.28
CA PHE A 164 -25.61 -58.98 -17.45
C PHE A 164 -25.94 -59.94 -16.29
N TYR A 165 -26.92 -60.84 -16.46
CA TYR A 165 -27.26 -61.84 -15.45
C TYR A 165 -26.10 -62.78 -15.13
N GLY A 166 -25.85 -63.10 -13.86
CA GLY A 166 -24.89 -64.13 -13.45
C GLY A 166 -23.42 -63.81 -13.74
N ASN A 167 -23.01 -62.56 -13.58
CA ASN A 167 -21.63 -62.09 -13.79
C ASN A 167 -20.92 -61.78 -12.45
N SER A 168 -19.82 -61.04 -12.48
CA SER A 168 -18.99 -60.71 -11.31
C SER A 168 -18.76 -59.20 -11.13
N LEU A 169 -19.67 -58.36 -11.64
CA LEU A 169 -19.60 -56.90 -11.49
C LEU A 169 -19.62 -56.49 -10.02
N THR A 170 -18.64 -55.70 -9.58
CA THR A 170 -18.58 -55.11 -8.22
C THR A 170 -19.11 -53.67 -8.16
N SER A 171 -19.06 -52.97 -9.29
CA SER A 171 -19.63 -51.65 -9.52
C SER A 171 -20.22 -51.61 -10.93
N ILE A 172 -21.12 -50.66 -11.15
CA ILE A 172 -21.73 -50.38 -12.45
C ILE A 172 -21.98 -48.87 -12.54
N ASP A 173 -21.54 -48.28 -13.64
CA ASP A 173 -21.93 -46.92 -14.01
C ASP A 173 -23.01 -47.06 -15.09
N LEU A 174 -24.16 -46.39 -14.92
CA LEU A 174 -25.31 -46.56 -15.80
C LEU A 174 -25.46 -45.31 -16.70
N PRO A 175 -25.56 -45.46 -18.03
CA PRO A 175 -25.67 -44.32 -18.95
C PRO A 175 -26.85 -43.40 -18.63
N ASP A 176 -26.63 -42.09 -18.64
CA ASP A 176 -27.67 -41.09 -18.33
C ASP A 176 -28.85 -41.11 -19.33
N THR A 177 -28.64 -41.68 -20.51
CA THR A 177 -29.64 -41.92 -21.57
C THR A 177 -30.57 -43.10 -21.31
N LEU A 178 -30.33 -43.91 -20.26
CA LEU A 178 -31.09 -45.11 -19.95
C LEU A 178 -32.49 -44.78 -19.40
N THR A 179 -33.53 -45.21 -20.12
CA THR A 179 -34.94 -44.92 -19.75
C THR A 179 -35.63 -46.03 -18.96
N SER A 180 -35.09 -47.25 -19.03
CA SER A 180 -35.67 -48.44 -18.39
C SER A 180 -34.62 -49.47 -18.01
N LEU A 181 -34.90 -50.24 -16.94
CA LEU A 181 -34.09 -51.36 -16.47
C LEU A 181 -34.92 -52.64 -16.52
N ALA A 182 -34.60 -53.52 -17.47
CA ALA A 182 -35.37 -54.73 -17.76
C ALA A 182 -35.15 -55.86 -16.74
N MET A 183 -36.06 -56.84 -16.76
CA MET A 183 -36.08 -57.98 -15.83
C MET A 183 -34.72 -58.70 -15.74
N HIS A 184 -34.22 -58.91 -14.51
CA HIS A 184 -32.93 -59.58 -14.23
C HIS A 184 -31.68 -58.97 -14.90
N SER A 185 -31.75 -57.77 -15.50
CA SER A 185 -30.64 -57.18 -16.29
C SER A 185 -29.28 -57.15 -15.58
N PHE A 186 -29.24 -56.98 -14.25
CA PHE A 186 -28.01 -56.98 -13.43
C PHE A 186 -28.06 -57.99 -12.27
N SER A 187 -28.92 -59.01 -12.37
CA SER A 187 -29.16 -59.96 -11.28
C SER A 187 -28.04 -61.01 -11.19
N GLY A 188 -27.66 -61.45 -9.98
CA GLY A 188 -26.57 -62.40 -9.78
C GLY A 188 -25.19 -61.79 -10.07
N ASN A 189 -24.87 -60.69 -9.40
CA ASN A 189 -23.59 -59.98 -9.46
C ASN A 189 -23.10 -59.67 -8.02
N ASN A 190 -22.00 -58.92 -7.89
CA ASN A 190 -21.39 -58.55 -6.60
C ASN A 190 -21.48 -57.04 -6.32
N LEU A 191 -22.49 -56.35 -6.86
CA LEU A 191 -22.63 -54.90 -6.75
C LEU A 191 -22.79 -54.48 -5.28
N THR A 192 -22.07 -53.43 -4.85
CA THR A 192 -22.13 -52.88 -3.49
C THR A 192 -22.99 -51.62 -3.40
N SER A 193 -22.95 -50.79 -4.45
CA SER A 193 -23.82 -49.64 -4.65
C SER A 193 -24.15 -49.48 -6.14
N VAL A 194 -25.31 -48.90 -6.45
CA VAL A 194 -25.73 -48.55 -7.81
C VAL A 194 -26.33 -47.14 -7.83
N VAL A 195 -25.94 -46.34 -8.82
CA VAL A 195 -26.60 -45.06 -9.13
C VAL A 195 -27.58 -45.29 -10.29
N ILE A 196 -28.85 -44.92 -10.09
CA ILE A 196 -29.92 -45.00 -11.08
C ILE A 196 -30.06 -43.63 -11.75
N PRO A 197 -29.87 -43.55 -13.09
CA PRO A 197 -29.99 -42.29 -13.83
C PRO A 197 -31.35 -41.62 -13.73
N ALA A 198 -31.38 -40.30 -13.89
CA ALA A 198 -32.60 -39.51 -13.73
C ALA A 198 -33.67 -39.79 -14.80
N ALA A 199 -33.29 -40.34 -15.95
CA ALA A 199 -34.20 -40.70 -17.04
C ALA A 199 -34.93 -42.05 -16.82
N VAL A 200 -34.55 -42.86 -15.83
CA VAL A 200 -35.15 -44.18 -15.59
C VAL A 200 -36.57 -44.05 -15.02
N THR A 201 -37.56 -44.27 -15.87
CA THR A 201 -38.99 -44.23 -15.49
C THR A 201 -39.57 -45.60 -15.19
N THR A 202 -38.92 -46.67 -15.67
CA THR A 202 -39.40 -48.06 -15.55
C THR A 202 -38.31 -48.96 -15.00
N MET A 203 -38.60 -49.66 -13.89
CA MET A 203 -37.76 -50.71 -13.34
C MET A 203 -38.55 -52.00 -13.18
N ASP A 204 -38.05 -53.06 -13.81
CA ASP A 204 -38.74 -54.34 -13.85
C ASP A 204 -38.51 -55.22 -12.62
N ARG A 205 -39.02 -56.44 -12.67
CA ARG A 205 -38.83 -57.44 -11.62
C ARG A 205 -37.37 -57.88 -11.54
N ALA A 206 -36.87 -57.98 -10.30
CA ALA A 206 -35.60 -58.61 -9.98
C ALA A 206 -34.35 -58.03 -10.69
N VAL A 207 -34.35 -56.74 -11.06
CA VAL A 207 -33.26 -56.05 -11.80
C VAL A 207 -31.87 -56.32 -11.16
N PHE A 208 -31.74 -56.06 -9.86
CA PHE A 208 -30.53 -56.26 -9.05
C PHE A 208 -30.66 -57.44 -8.07
N TYR A 209 -31.62 -58.35 -8.30
CA TYR A 209 -31.81 -59.52 -7.43
C TYR A 209 -30.54 -60.38 -7.34
N ALA A 210 -30.28 -61.01 -6.19
CA ALA A 210 -29.06 -61.78 -5.93
C ALA A 210 -27.75 -60.98 -6.12
N ASN A 211 -27.74 -59.70 -5.74
CA ASN A 211 -26.51 -58.97 -5.39
C ASN A 211 -26.40 -58.95 -3.85
N PRO A 212 -25.64 -59.86 -3.22
CA PRO A 212 -25.68 -60.05 -1.77
C PRO A 212 -25.07 -58.88 -0.98
N SER A 213 -24.15 -58.13 -1.59
CA SER A 213 -23.45 -57.01 -0.96
C SER A 213 -24.08 -55.64 -1.26
N LEU A 214 -25.17 -55.57 -2.03
CA LEU A 214 -25.78 -54.31 -2.45
C LEU A 214 -26.44 -53.62 -1.26
N ALA A 215 -25.82 -52.56 -0.75
CA ALA A 215 -26.24 -51.85 0.45
C ALA A 215 -26.80 -50.44 0.17
N SER A 216 -26.60 -49.92 -1.04
CA SER A 216 -26.99 -48.56 -1.41
C SER A 216 -27.51 -48.51 -2.85
N VAL A 217 -28.73 -48.00 -3.04
CA VAL A 217 -29.26 -47.67 -4.38
C VAL A 217 -29.64 -46.21 -4.39
N ILE A 218 -29.02 -45.43 -5.27
CA ILE A 218 -29.12 -43.96 -5.26
C ILE A 218 -29.81 -43.50 -6.53
N PHE A 219 -30.91 -42.76 -6.42
CA PHE A 219 -31.64 -42.23 -7.57
C PHE A 219 -31.26 -40.77 -7.85
N ARG A 220 -30.84 -40.47 -9.09
CA ARG A 220 -30.58 -39.09 -9.56
C ARG A 220 -31.87 -38.32 -9.92
N GLY A 221 -33.01 -39.01 -10.04
CA GLY A 221 -34.29 -38.43 -10.43
C GLY A 221 -35.44 -38.84 -9.50
N ALA A 222 -36.67 -38.55 -9.94
CA ALA A 222 -37.89 -39.01 -9.28
C ALA A 222 -37.98 -40.55 -9.24
N ALA A 223 -38.82 -41.08 -8.35
CA ALA A 223 -39.08 -42.50 -8.25
C ALA A 223 -39.68 -43.04 -9.57
N PRO A 224 -39.23 -44.21 -10.07
CA PRO A 224 -39.78 -44.82 -11.28
C PRO A 224 -41.31 -44.93 -11.22
N THR A 225 -41.99 -44.40 -12.25
CA THR A 225 -43.46 -44.44 -12.37
C THR A 225 -43.96 -45.88 -12.49
N THR A 226 -43.15 -46.76 -13.10
CA THR A 226 -43.39 -48.20 -13.19
C THR A 226 -42.31 -48.95 -12.41
N PHE A 227 -42.71 -49.65 -11.35
CA PHE A 227 -41.82 -50.46 -10.50
C PHE A 227 -42.47 -51.82 -10.23
N THR A 228 -42.10 -52.85 -10.98
CA THR A 228 -42.93 -54.08 -11.12
C THR A 228 -42.65 -55.20 -10.12
N SER A 229 -41.75 -55.02 -9.13
CA SER A 229 -41.58 -55.99 -8.04
C SER A 229 -41.57 -55.40 -6.63
N THR A 230 -42.69 -55.64 -5.94
CA THR A 230 -42.82 -55.65 -4.49
C THR A 230 -42.98 -57.08 -3.93
N SER A 231 -42.62 -58.12 -4.71
CA SER A 231 -42.77 -59.52 -4.25
C SER A 231 -41.61 -59.92 -3.35
N GLU A 232 -41.91 -60.35 -2.11
CA GLU A 232 -40.94 -60.79 -1.10
C GLU A 232 -39.91 -61.80 -1.63
N TRP A 233 -40.35 -62.68 -2.54
CA TRP A 233 -39.52 -63.75 -3.11
C TRP A 233 -38.45 -63.26 -4.10
N MET A 234 -38.67 -62.15 -4.81
CA MET A 234 -37.78 -61.66 -5.87
C MET A 234 -37.81 -60.11 -5.97
N PRO A 235 -37.36 -59.39 -4.92
CA PRO A 235 -37.32 -57.93 -4.88
C PRO A 235 -36.45 -57.33 -6.01
N SER A 236 -36.89 -56.22 -6.60
CA SER A 236 -36.16 -55.60 -7.73
C SER A 236 -34.77 -55.09 -7.35
N LEU A 237 -34.62 -54.47 -6.18
CA LEU A 237 -33.31 -53.95 -5.72
C LEU A 237 -32.46 -55.00 -4.98
N GLY A 238 -32.90 -56.25 -4.92
CA GLY A 238 -32.25 -57.29 -4.11
C GLY A 238 -32.79 -57.38 -2.68
N SER A 239 -32.24 -58.32 -1.91
CA SER A 239 -32.79 -58.79 -0.63
C SER A 239 -31.84 -58.57 0.57
N ASN A 240 -30.85 -57.68 0.43
CA ASN A 240 -29.95 -57.32 1.52
C ASN A 240 -30.71 -56.51 2.57
N SER A 241 -30.72 -56.97 3.82
CA SER A 241 -31.41 -56.28 4.95
C SER A 241 -30.84 -54.90 5.27
N ASN A 242 -29.61 -54.63 4.84
CA ASN A 242 -28.93 -53.34 5.05
C ASN A 242 -29.11 -52.38 3.86
N LEU A 243 -29.87 -52.76 2.82
CA LEU A 243 -30.08 -51.93 1.64
C LEU A 243 -30.88 -50.67 1.99
N THR A 244 -30.29 -49.51 1.72
CA THR A 244 -30.97 -48.21 1.80
C THR A 244 -31.09 -47.58 0.42
N VAL A 245 -32.27 -47.05 0.12
CA VAL A 245 -32.56 -46.22 -1.05
C VAL A 245 -32.29 -44.75 -0.72
N TYR A 246 -31.46 -44.11 -1.53
CA TYR A 246 -31.12 -42.69 -1.39
C TYR A 246 -31.70 -41.88 -2.55
N TYR A 247 -32.24 -40.69 -2.25
CA TYR A 247 -32.87 -39.80 -3.22
C TYR A 247 -32.70 -38.33 -2.81
N ALA A 248 -32.67 -37.40 -3.76
CA ALA A 248 -32.59 -35.97 -3.44
C ALA A 248 -33.88 -35.48 -2.75
N PRO A 249 -33.83 -34.60 -1.72
CA PRO A 249 -35.00 -34.23 -0.91
C PRO A 249 -36.24 -33.77 -1.69
N GLU A 250 -36.05 -33.08 -2.81
CA GLU A 250 -37.08 -32.62 -3.74
C GLU A 250 -37.88 -33.78 -4.36
N PHE A 251 -37.29 -34.98 -4.47
CA PHE A 251 -37.94 -36.17 -5.00
C PHE A 251 -38.70 -37.00 -3.95
N GLY A 252 -38.92 -36.47 -2.74
CA GLY A 252 -39.74 -37.10 -1.69
C GLY A 252 -41.21 -37.29 -2.09
N ALA A 253 -42.16 -36.85 -1.26
CA ALA A 253 -43.59 -37.01 -1.55
C ALA A 253 -44.02 -36.59 -2.98
N PRO A 254 -43.55 -35.46 -3.58
CA PRO A 254 -43.92 -35.11 -4.95
C PRO A 254 -43.15 -35.89 -6.03
N GLY A 255 -41.97 -36.44 -5.72
CA GLY A 255 -41.21 -37.31 -6.63
C GLY A 255 -41.51 -38.80 -6.45
N GLY A 256 -42.42 -39.18 -5.56
CA GLY A 256 -42.84 -40.56 -5.33
C GLY A 256 -41.96 -41.38 -4.36
N PHE A 257 -40.93 -40.79 -3.76
CA PHE A 257 -40.22 -41.40 -2.64
C PHE A 257 -40.90 -41.12 -1.29
N THR A 258 -40.78 -42.07 -0.38
CA THR A 258 -41.28 -42.00 1.00
C THR A 258 -40.15 -42.35 1.95
N SER A 259 -40.22 -41.92 3.22
CA SER A 259 -39.24 -42.20 4.28
C SER A 259 -40.01 -42.49 5.58
N PRO A 260 -39.53 -43.39 6.48
CA PRO A 260 -38.24 -44.10 6.47
C PRO A 260 -38.18 -45.32 5.54
N THR A 261 -39.24 -45.62 4.79
CA THR A 261 -39.26 -46.72 3.82
C THR A 261 -39.90 -46.33 2.49
N TRP A 262 -39.42 -46.93 1.39
CA TRP A 262 -40.00 -46.83 0.04
C TRP A 262 -40.07 -48.22 -0.58
N LYS A 263 -41.26 -48.63 -1.05
CA LYS A 263 -41.54 -49.95 -1.66
C LYS A 263 -41.05 -51.17 -0.84
N GLY A 264 -40.89 -51.01 0.49
CA GLY A 264 -40.42 -52.04 1.42
C GLY A 264 -38.93 -51.96 1.76
N TYR A 265 -38.14 -51.15 1.04
CA TYR A 265 -36.73 -50.88 1.36
C TYR A 265 -36.62 -49.73 2.38
N ALA A 266 -35.57 -49.73 3.19
CA ALA A 266 -35.22 -48.53 3.98
C ALA A 266 -34.89 -47.38 3.03
N SER A 267 -35.22 -46.14 3.40
CA SER A 267 -35.03 -44.99 2.52
C SER A 267 -34.72 -43.70 3.27
N SER A 268 -33.78 -42.94 2.72
CA SER A 268 -33.26 -41.70 3.30
C SER A 268 -32.94 -40.70 2.19
N THR A 269 -32.79 -39.43 2.54
CA THR A 269 -32.33 -38.43 1.57
C THR A 269 -30.84 -38.61 1.27
N ASN A 270 -30.39 -38.08 0.13
CA ASN A 270 -28.99 -37.81 -0.12
C ASN A 270 -28.39 -36.91 1.00
N PRO A 271 -27.07 -36.97 1.24
CA PRO A 271 -26.40 -36.13 2.21
C PRO A 271 -26.67 -34.64 2.00
N ILE A 272 -26.83 -33.90 3.10
CA ILE A 272 -26.74 -32.44 3.09
C ILE A 272 -25.39 -32.00 3.65
N VAL A 273 -24.70 -31.12 2.93
CA VAL A 273 -23.51 -30.39 3.38
C VAL A 273 -23.93 -28.97 3.73
N THR A 274 -23.83 -28.63 5.00
CA THR A 274 -24.16 -27.29 5.52
C THR A 274 -22.90 -26.53 5.90
N PHE A 275 -22.93 -25.21 5.80
CA PHE A 275 -21.76 -24.33 5.99
C PHE A 275 -21.98 -23.43 7.21
N ALA A 276 -21.38 -23.80 8.34
CA ALA A 276 -21.43 -23.07 9.59
C ALA A 276 -20.34 -21.99 9.62
N LEU A 277 -20.73 -20.74 9.46
CA LEU A 277 -19.81 -19.61 9.37
C LEU A 277 -19.24 -19.13 10.72
N ASN A 278 -19.57 -19.79 11.83
CA ASN A 278 -19.12 -19.45 13.18
C ASN A 278 -19.38 -17.99 13.61
N GLY A 279 -20.40 -17.35 13.04
CA GLY A 279 -20.89 -16.01 13.42
C GLY A 279 -20.41 -14.84 12.57
N TYR A 280 -19.64 -15.09 11.49
CA TYR A 280 -19.04 -14.05 10.64
C TYR A 280 -19.37 -14.23 9.16
N GLY A 281 -19.14 -13.19 8.35
CA GLY A 281 -19.33 -13.25 6.89
C GLY A 281 -20.75 -13.53 6.39
N GLN A 282 -20.87 -13.83 5.09
CA GLN A 282 -22.14 -13.98 4.37
C GLN A 282 -22.60 -15.44 4.25
N ALA A 283 -23.91 -15.67 4.35
CA ALA A 283 -24.53 -16.99 4.33
C ALA A 283 -24.18 -17.79 3.06
N VAL A 284 -23.63 -19.00 3.25
CA VAL A 284 -23.32 -19.94 2.18
C VAL A 284 -24.45 -20.96 2.06
N ALA A 285 -24.96 -21.17 0.84
CA ALA A 285 -26.04 -22.11 0.59
C ALA A 285 -25.59 -23.56 0.86
N ALA A 286 -26.46 -24.35 1.51
CA ALA A 286 -26.23 -25.78 1.69
C ALA A 286 -26.21 -26.51 0.34
N GLN A 287 -25.35 -27.51 0.21
CA GLN A 287 -25.24 -28.36 -0.97
C GLN A 287 -25.78 -29.77 -0.67
N MET A 288 -26.30 -30.45 -1.70
CA MET A 288 -26.91 -31.77 -1.59
C MET A 288 -26.29 -32.75 -2.60
N PRO A 289 -25.02 -33.13 -2.42
CA PRO A 289 -24.33 -34.03 -3.34
C PRO A 289 -25.01 -35.41 -3.37
N VAL A 290 -24.88 -36.12 -4.50
CA VAL A 290 -25.26 -37.54 -4.57
C VAL A 290 -24.37 -38.31 -3.59
N ARG A 291 -24.94 -39.28 -2.86
CA ARG A 291 -24.19 -40.05 -1.86
C ARG A 291 -22.96 -40.71 -2.49
N GLY A 292 -21.77 -40.41 -1.95
CA GLY A 292 -20.50 -40.94 -2.44
C GLY A 292 -19.81 -40.06 -3.50
N GLU A 293 -20.45 -38.99 -3.99
CA GLU A 293 -19.80 -37.95 -4.78
C GLU A 293 -19.11 -36.91 -3.88
N THR A 294 -18.23 -36.12 -4.47
CA THR A 294 -17.61 -34.94 -3.84
C THR A 294 -18.57 -33.76 -3.80
N VAL A 295 -18.31 -32.81 -2.90
CA VAL A 295 -19.03 -31.52 -2.85
C VAL A 295 -18.14 -30.43 -3.46
N THR A 296 -18.72 -29.46 -4.17
CA THR A 296 -17.93 -28.38 -4.79
C THR A 296 -17.59 -27.33 -3.73
N ALA A 297 -16.34 -26.88 -3.67
CA ALA A 297 -15.95 -25.79 -2.78
C ALA A 297 -16.81 -24.53 -3.08
N PRO A 298 -17.50 -23.95 -2.09
CA PRO A 298 -18.18 -22.67 -2.28
C PRO A 298 -17.15 -21.57 -2.50
N THR A 299 -17.58 -20.43 -3.07
CA THR A 299 -16.77 -19.21 -3.03
C THR A 299 -16.44 -18.88 -1.57
N ASP A 300 -15.17 -18.54 -1.30
CA ASP A 300 -14.72 -18.19 0.04
C ASP A 300 -15.58 -17.04 0.63
N PRO A 301 -16.14 -17.22 1.84
CA PRO A 301 -16.95 -16.18 2.46
C PRO A 301 -16.06 -15.00 2.88
N THR A 302 -16.61 -13.79 2.82
CA THR A 302 -15.90 -12.55 3.15
C THR A 302 -16.48 -11.88 4.39
N ASP A 303 -15.61 -11.29 5.21
CA ASP A 303 -15.90 -10.47 6.38
C ASP A 303 -15.07 -9.17 6.28
N SER A 304 -15.50 -8.09 6.94
CA SER A 304 -14.84 -6.78 6.78
C SER A 304 -13.58 -6.58 7.64
N ILE A 305 -13.34 -7.46 8.61
CA ILE A 305 -12.20 -7.40 9.55
C ILE A 305 -11.61 -8.78 9.84
N ARG A 306 -11.92 -9.80 9.02
CA ARG A 306 -11.39 -11.16 9.16
C ARG A 306 -11.08 -11.76 7.80
N ALA A 307 -9.92 -12.39 7.71
CA ALA A 307 -9.59 -13.28 6.61
C ALA A 307 -10.17 -14.68 6.85
N PHE A 308 -10.67 -15.30 5.77
CA PHE A 308 -11.17 -16.66 5.80
C PHE A 308 -10.00 -17.67 5.85
N GLY A 309 -10.09 -18.64 6.76
CA GLY A 309 -9.04 -19.61 7.06
C GLY A 309 -9.24 -21.00 6.45
N GLY A 310 -10.35 -21.23 5.74
CA GLY A 310 -10.73 -22.53 5.20
C GLY A 310 -11.87 -23.22 5.95
N TRP A 311 -12.29 -24.36 5.40
CA TRP A 311 -13.39 -25.18 5.92
C TRP A 311 -12.88 -26.37 6.71
N PHE A 312 -13.52 -26.66 7.84
CA PHE A 312 -13.17 -27.74 8.76
C PHE A 312 -14.35 -28.69 8.96
N SER A 313 -14.08 -29.98 9.13
CA SER A 313 -15.13 -31.00 9.33
C SER A 313 -15.67 -31.05 10.76
N ASP A 314 -15.04 -30.32 11.69
CA ASP A 314 -15.35 -30.31 13.12
C ASP A 314 -15.49 -28.88 13.68
N ALA A 315 -16.31 -28.74 14.72
CA ALA A 315 -16.57 -27.45 15.37
C ALA A 315 -15.37 -26.90 16.18
N THR A 316 -14.33 -27.71 16.43
CA THR A 316 -13.09 -27.29 17.12
C THR A 316 -11.98 -26.85 16.17
N LEU A 317 -12.24 -26.84 14.86
CA LEU A 317 -11.35 -26.39 13.80
C LEU A 317 -9.98 -27.12 13.83
N GLN A 318 -10.00 -28.44 14.04
CA GLN A 318 -8.79 -29.28 14.12
C GLN A 318 -8.58 -30.16 12.87
N VAL A 319 -9.63 -30.47 12.13
CA VAL A 319 -9.62 -31.35 10.96
C VAL A 319 -10.07 -30.57 9.72
N PRO A 320 -9.12 -30.00 8.94
CA PRO A 320 -9.43 -29.35 7.67
C PRO A 320 -10.19 -30.31 6.75
N TYR A 321 -11.19 -29.79 6.04
CA TYR A 321 -11.97 -30.59 5.10
C TYR A 321 -11.37 -30.53 3.69
N ASN A 322 -11.16 -31.70 3.10
CA ASN A 322 -10.72 -31.84 1.72
C ASN A 322 -11.95 -32.02 0.80
N PHE A 323 -12.17 -31.08 -0.11
CA PHE A 323 -13.31 -31.14 -1.05
C PHE A 323 -13.20 -32.28 -2.09
N ALA A 324 -12.06 -32.97 -2.18
CA ALA A 324 -11.94 -34.22 -2.93
C ALA A 324 -12.45 -35.48 -2.16
N ASP A 325 -12.86 -35.34 -0.90
CA ASP A 325 -13.38 -36.46 -0.10
C ASP A 325 -14.88 -36.71 -0.37
N ALA A 326 -15.25 -37.98 -0.58
CA ALA A 326 -16.61 -38.40 -0.88
C ALA A 326 -17.60 -38.22 0.29
N VAL A 327 -18.72 -37.54 0.04
CA VAL A 327 -19.75 -37.25 1.06
C VAL A 327 -20.71 -38.43 1.21
N ASN A 328 -20.62 -39.13 2.34
CA ASN A 328 -21.39 -40.36 2.62
C ASN A 328 -22.52 -40.17 3.64
N GLY A 329 -22.67 -38.98 4.22
CA GLY A 329 -23.68 -38.65 5.21
C GLY A 329 -23.72 -37.15 5.48
N ASN A 330 -24.71 -36.70 6.25
CA ASN A 330 -24.88 -35.28 6.55
C ASN A 330 -23.62 -34.71 7.21
N LEU A 331 -23.19 -33.55 6.73
CA LEU A 331 -21.93 -32.92 7.09
C LEU A 331 -22.17 -31.44 7.39
N THR A 332 -21.50 -30.93 8.43
CA THR A 332 -21.42 -29.50 8.70
C THR A 332 -19.96 -29.09 8.57
N LEU A 333 -19.69 -28.16 7.66
CA LEU A 333 -18.38 -27.57 7.47
C LEU A 333 -18.30 -26.25 8.22
N TYR A 334 -17.28 -26.10 9.04
CA TYR A 334 -17.08 -24.97 9.94
C TYR A 334 -16.03 -24.02 9.37
N ALA A 335 -16.36 -22.74 9.26
CA ALA A 335 -15.45 -21.72 8.77
C ALA A 335 -14.42 -21.35 9.86
N GLN A 336 -13.14 -21.47 9.56
CA GLN A 336 -12.10 -20.81 10.34
C GLN A 336 -11.99 -19.35 9.91
N TRP A 337 -11.75 -18.46 10.88
CA TRP A 337 -11.56 -17.04 10.66
C TRP A 337 -10.37 -16.54 11.45
N TYR A 338 -9.58 -15.66 10.83
CA TYR A 338 -8.48 -14.96 11.46
C TYR A 338 -8.82 -13.47 11.52
N LEU A 339 -8.82 -12.88 12.72
CA LEU A 339 -8.97 -11.44 12.90
C LEU A 339 -7.80 -10.71 12.26
N ASP A 340 -8.13 -9.73 11.42
CA ASP A 340 -7.15 -8.97 10.69
C ASP A 340 -6.27 -8.11 11.62
N ALA A 341 -5.03 -7.87 11.18
CA ALA A 341 -4.12 -6.98 11.88
C ALA A 341 -4.67 -5.54 11.86
N ALA A 342 -4.99 -5.01 13.05
CA ALA A 342 -5.56 -3.68 13.22
C ALA A 342 -4.79 -2.90 14.30
N PHE A 343 -4.31 -1.71 13.97
CA PHE A 343 -3.58 -0.87 14.93
C PHE A 343 -4.46 -0.42 16.11
N THR A 344 -3.94 -0.61 17.32
CA THR A 344 -4.49 -0.08 18.57
C THR A 344 -3.67 1.12 19.10
N ALA A 345 -2.42 1.28 18.65
CA ALA A 345 -1.62 2.49 18.81
C ALA A 345 -0.77 2.75 17.55
N ALA A 346 -1.03 3.87 16.86
CA ALA A 346 -0.35 4.23 15.60
C ALA A 346 -0.03 5.74 15.46
N THR A 347 -0.18 6.52 16.53
CA THR A 347 0.08 7.96 16.55
C THR A 347 1.31 8.26 17.41
N PRO A 348 2.53 8.12 16.87
CA PRO A 348 3.76 8.40 17.60
C PRO A 348 3.82 9.90 17.98
N PRO A 349 4.13 10.23 19.26
CA PRO A 349 4.40 11.62 19.65
C PRO A 349 5.59 12.20 18.88
N ALA A 350 5.62 13.52 18.72
CA ALA A 350 6.74 14.20 18.07
C ALA A 350 8.08 13.88 18.79
N ALA A 351 9.11 13.56 18.02
CA ALA A 351 10.46 13.36 18.54
C ALA A 351 11.24 14.69 18.56
N VAL A 352 12.35 14.74 19.29
CA VAL A 352 13.23 15.92 19.35
C VAL A 352 14.65 15.51 18.94
N ALA A 353 15.26 16.23 17.99
CA ALA A 353 16.60 15.95 17.51
C ALA A 353 17.63 15.90 18.66
N GLY A 354 18.52 14.90 18.62
CA GLY A 354 19.55 14.66 19.63
C GLY A 354 19.05 14.00 20.93
N THR A 355 17.75 13.73 21.09
CA THR A 355 17.19 13.07 22.29
C THR A 355 16.85 11.59 22.04
N PRO A 356 17.15 10.65 22.95
CA PRO A 356 16.72 9.27 22.81
C PRO A 356 15.19 9.16 22.72
N TYR A 357 14.72 8.43 21.72
CA TYR A 357 13.30 8.24 21.41
C TYR A 357 12.93 6.76 21.46
N SER A 358 11.72 6.47 21.95
CA SER A 358 11.12 5.13 21.93
C SER A 358 9.61 5.24 21.87
N TYR A 359 8.99 4.58 20.89
CA TYR A 359 7.54 4.46 20.76
C TYR A 359 7.18 3.03 20.33
N SER A 360 6.19 2.42 20.98
CA SER A 360 5.67 1.11 20.60
C SER A 360 4.39 1.28 19.78
N PHE A 361 4.43 0.89 18.53
CA PHE A 361 3.24 0.55 17.75
C PHE A 361 2.57 -0.67 18.38
N LEU A 362 1.24 -0.65 18.47
CA LEU A 362 0.46 -1.77 18.99
C LEU A 362 -0.63 -2.12 17.98
N ALA A 363 -0.92 -3.41 17.84
CA ALA A 363 -1.98 -3.92 16.97
C ALA A 363 -2.60 -5.20 17.56
N SER A 364 -3.86 -5.47 17.22
CA SER A 364 -4.55 -6.73 17.51
C SER A 364 -4.68 -7.57 16.25
N GLY A 365 -4.75 -8.90 16.40
CA GLY A 365 -4.95 -9.86 15.31
C GLY A 365 -5.05 -11.29 15.87
N SER A 366 -5.48 -12.28 15.07
CA SER A 366 -5.58 -13.68 15.55
C SER A 366 -4.24 -14.41 15.65
N ALA A 367 -3.24 -13.99 14.86
CA ALA A 367 -1.83 -14.20 15.18
C ALA A 367 -1.21 -12.85 15.53
N GLU A 368 -0.17 -12.87 16.37
CA GLU A 368 0.51 -11.66 16.87
C GLU A 368 1.08 -10.86 15.68
N PRO A 369 0.65 -9.60 15.46
CA PRO A 369 1.10 -8.83 14.31
C PRO A 369 2.58 -8.45 14.40
N THR A 370 3.30 -8.64 13.30
CA THR A 370 4.65 -8.12 13.09
C THR A 370 4.61 -6.77 12.39
N PHE A 371 5.60 -5.92 12.63
CA PHE A 371 5.65 -4.54 12.12
C PHE A 371 6.79 -4.34 11.13
N ALA A 372 6.52 -3.59 10.06
CA ALA A 372 7.51 -3.22 9.06
C ALA A 372 7.21 -1.85 8.44
N VAL A 373 8.26 -1.12 8.03
CA VAL A 373 8.12 0.07 7.19
C VAL A 373 7.90 -0.39 5.75
N THR A 374 6.76 -0.01 5.14
CA THR A 374 6.41 -0.44 3.76
C THR A 374 6.51 0.68 2.72
N SER A 375 6.59 1.95 3.14
CA SER A 375 6.93 3.06 2.26
C SER A 375 7.45 4.27 3.04
N GLY A 376 8.12 5.20 2.35
CA GLY A 376 8.83 6.32 2.97
C GLY A 376 10.17 5.91 3.58
N GLN A 377 10.75 6.82 4.37
CA GLN A 377 11.97 6.56 5.15
C GLN A 377 11.75 7.04 6.58
N LEU A 378 12.30 6.30 7.54
CA LEU A 378 12.37 6.74 8.93
C LEU A 378 13.29 7.96 9.05
N PRO A 379 13.07 8.85 10.05
CA PRO A 379 14.04 9.88 10.39
C PRO A 379 15.43 9.28 10.64
N ALA A 380 16.48 9.95 10.16
CA ALA A 380 17.85 9.49 10.32
C ALA A 380 18.22 9.30 11.80
N GLY A 381 18.61 8.09 12.18
CA GLY A 381 18.92 7.71 13.57
C GLY A 381 17.79 7.01 14.33
N LEU A 382 16.64 6.76 13.68
CA LEU A 382 15.59 5.86 14.18
C LEU A 382 15.53 4.56 13.36
N ASP A 383 15.17 3.47 14.02
CA ASP A 383 14.89 2.16 13.42
C ASP A 383 13.61 1.54 14.03
N LEU A 384 12.94 0.65 13.29
CA LEU A 384 11.70 -0.02 13.70
C LEU A 384 11.94 -1.52 13.85
N SER A 385 11.76 -2.06 15.06
CA SER A 385 11.80 -3.50 15.28
C SER A 385 10.58 -4.22 14.70
N THR A 386 10.72 -5.52 14.43
CA THR A 386 9.62 -6.42 14.04
C THR A 386 8.49 -6.47 15.05
N ASP A 387 8.78 -6.13 16.30
CA ASP A 387 7.85 -6.15 17.43
C ASP A 387 7.15 -4.79 17.62
N GLY A 388 7.36 -3.85 16.68
CA GLY A 388 6.68 -2.55 16.66
C GLY A 388 7.37 -1.44 17.43
N VAL A 389 8.61 -1.62 17.90
CA VAL A 389 9.33 -0.59 18.66
C VAL A 389 10.12 0.30 17.71
N LEU A 390 9.65 1.54 17.51
CA LEU A 390 10.39 2.61 16.85
C LEU A 390 11.31 3.26 17.88
N SER A 391 12.63 3.11 17.71
CA SER A 391 13.61 3.59 18.70
C SER A 391 14.90 4.10 18.07
N GLY A 392 15.67 4.87 18.86
CA GLY A 392 16.96 5.40 18.46
C GLY A 392 17.17 6.83 18.95
N THR A 393 17.99 7.61 18.25
CA THR A 393 18.21 9.04 18.52
C THR A 393 18.16 9.77 17.18
N PRO A 394 17.09 10.53 16.88
CA PRO A 394 16.95 11.20 15.60
C PRO A 394 17.97 12.35 15.50
N THR A 395 18.63 12.46 14.34
CA THR A 395 19.78 13.36 14.13
C THR A 395 19.42 14.61 13.31
N VAL A 396 18.31 14.60 12.58
CA VAL A 396 17.88 15.69 11.69
C VAL A 396 16.47 16.10 12.05
N ALA A 397 16.23 17.42 12.18
CA ALA A 397 14.91 17.98 12.42
C ALA A 397 14.11 18.10 11.11
N GLY A 398 12.82 17.77 11.16
CA GLY A 398 11.94 17.78 9.99
C GLY A 398 10.76 16.81 10.15
N SER A 399 9.80 16.88 9.23
CA SER A 399 8.73 15.87 9.16
C SER A 399 9.15 14.72 8.24
N SER A 400 8.94 13.49 8.68
CA SER A 400 9.16 12.28 7.88
C SER A 400 7.88 11.45 7.83
N THR A 401 7.34 11.27 6.64
CA THR A 401 6.14 10.46 6.41
C THR A 401 6.57 9.05 5.98
N PHE A 402 6.11 8.02 6.71
CA PHE A 402 6.43 6.63 6.42
C PHE A 402 5.27 5.71 6.79
N ALA A 403 4.95 4.74 5.94
CA ALA A 403 3.91 3.76 6.22
C ALA A 403 4.44 2.64 7.12
N VAL A 404 3.75 2.38 8.23
CA VAL A 404 4.00 1.21 9.09
C VAL A 404 2.88 0.21 8.88
N THR A 405 3.26 -1.01 8.53
CA THR A 405 2.33 -2.13 8.36
C THR A 405 2.45 -3.05 9.54
N ALA A 406 1.33 -3.27 10.24
CA ALA A 406 1.13 -4.43 11.09
C ALA A 406 0.60 -5.57 10.21
N SER A 407 1.23 -6.74 10.23
CA SER A 407 0.78 -7.90 9.46
C SER A 407 0.95 -9.21 10.24
N ASN A 408 -0.05 -10.06 10.12
CA ASN A 408 -0.13 -11.40 10.71
C ASN A 408 -0.27 -12.48 9.60
N HIS A 409 0.38 -12.23 8.45
CA HIS A 409 0.27 -12.97 7.18
C HIS A 409 -1.08 -12.87 6.44
N MET A 410 -2.13 -12.26 7.02
CA MET A 410 -3.48 -12.26 6.44
C MET A 410 -4.01 -10.86 6.02
N SER A 411 -3.37 -9.76 6.43
CA SER A 411 -3.95 -8.40 6.35
C SER A 411 -3.00 -7.29 5.87
N VAL A 412 -3.56 -6.11 5.56
CA VAL A 412 -2.94 -5.02 4.78
C VAL A 412 -2.54 -3.78 5.61
N ALA A 413 -1.56 -3.03 5.10
CA ALA A 413 -0.91 -1.84 5.64
C ALA A 413 -1.80 -0.69 6.15
N ALA A 414 -1.28 0.06 7.13
CA ALA A 414 -1.71 1.43 7.46
C ALA A 414 -0.60 2.45 7.13
N GLN A 415 -0.93 3.75 7.19
CA GLN A 415 0.05 4.83 7.00
C GLN A 415 0.18 5.66 8.28
N VAL A 416 1.41 6.11 8.56
CA VAL A 416 1.76 6.89 9.75
C VAL A 416 2.55 8.14 9.30
N GLN A 417 2.56 9.18 10.12
CA GLN A 417 3.44 10.34 9.94
C GLN A 417 4.09 10.68 11.27
N LEU A 418 5.40 10.94 11.27
CA LEU A 418 6.15 11.41 12.42
C LEU A 418 6.79 12.76 12.12
N THR A 419 6.65 13.70 13.05
CA THR A 419 7.36 14.97 13.00
C THR A 419 8.47 14.96 14.05
N VAL A 420 9.71 15.21 13.61
CA VAL A 420 10.87 15.44 14.47
C VAL A 420 11.05 16.95 14.60
N ALA A 421 10.83 17.49 15.79
CA ALA A 421 11.10 18.88 16.11
C ALA A 421 12.62 19.12 16.24
N ALA A 422 13.05 20.35 15.96
CA ALA A 422 14.39 20.80 16.27
C ALA A 422 14.62 20.79 17.80
N GLY A 423 15.86 20.52 18.19
CA GLY A 423 16.28 20.47 19.58
C GLY A 423 16.27 21.83 20.29
N ALA A 424 16.69 21.81 21.56
CA ALA A 424 16.97 23.05 22.27
C ALA A 424 18.09 23.83 21.58
N LEU A 425 17.99 25.16 21.58
CA LEU A 425 19.02 26.07 21.07
C LEU A 425 20.38 25.76 21.73
N ALA A 426 21.38 25.44 20.91
CA ALA A 426 22.73 25.11 21.34
C ALA A 426 23.78 26.12 20.82
N GLU A 427 23.59 26.65 19.61
CA GLU A 427 24.55 27.55 18.95
C GLU A 427 23.83 28.72 18.26
N ILE A 428 24.46 29.91 18.27
CA ILE A 428 24.04 31.08 17.51
C ILE A 428 25.23 31.51 16.63
N VAL A 429 25.01 31.54 15.33
CA VAL A 429 26.01 31.93 14.32
C VAL A 429 25.64 33.29 13.73
N MET A 430 26.57 34.22 13.71
CA MET A 430 26.40 35.50 13.03
C MET A 430 26.46 35.30 11.52
N THR A 431 25.40 35.66 10.80
CA THR A 431 25.31 35.48 9.35
C THR A 431 25.50 36.78 8.57
N GLN A 432 25.25 37.94 9.17
CA GLN A 432 25.69 39.26 8.68
C GLN A 432 25.95 40.25 9.84
N PRO A 433 26.99 41.10 9.76
CA PRO A 433 28.09 41.04 8.79
C PRO A 433 28.96 39.79 9.04
N VAL A 434 29.63 39.30 7.99
CA VAL A 434 30.54 38.14 8.08
C VAL A 434 31.95 38.59 8.51
N SER A 435 32.71 37.69 9.14
CA SER A 435 33.98 37.98 9.83
C SER A 435 35.00 38.79 9.02
N GLY A 436 35.41 39.93 9.57
CA GLY A 436 36.44 40.84 9.07
C GLY A 436 36.44 42.14 9.87
N GLU A 437 37.34 43.09 9.56
CA GLU A 437 37.25 44.47 10.06
C GLU A 437 36.00 45.14 9.48
N PHE A 438 34.89 45.08 10.21
CA PHE A 438 33.64 45.73 9.81
C PHE A 438 33.65 47.18 10.30
N LEU A 439 33.84 48.10 9.35
CA LEU A 439 33.86 49.54 9.58
C LEU A 439 32.44 50.11 9.49
N ALA A 440 31.98 50.69 10.60
CA ALA A 440 30.76 51.49 10.66
C ALA A 440 31.10 52.99 10.63
N VAL A 441 30.16 53.84 10.21
CA VAL A 441 30.26 55.30 10.39
C VAL A 441 29.27 55.74 11.49
N ALA A 442 29.69 56.64 12.38
CA ALA A 442 28.81 57.17 13.41
C ALA A 442 27.51 57.78 12.82
N GLY A 443 26.36 57.42 13.37
CA GLY A 443 25.03 57.78 12.87
C GLY A 443 24.45 56.86 11.79
N GLU A 444 25.22 55.88 11.28
CA GLU A 444 24.74 54.87 10.34
C GLU A 444 24.03 53.72 11.07
N ALA A 445 22.89 53.27 10.52
CA ALA A 445 22.09 52.17 11.05
C ALA A 445 22.44 50.87 10.31
N ILE A 446 22.91 49.85 11.04
CA ILE A 446 23.38 48.58 10.50
C ILE A 446 22.45 47.45 10.95
N THR A 447 21.89 46.71 10.00
CA THR A 447 21.06 45.52 10.28
C THR A 447 21.94 44.28 10.36
N PHE A 448 21.93 43.66 11.53
CA PHE A 448 22.60 42.41 11.82
C PHE A 448 21.69 41.21 11.51
N ALA A 449 22.30 40.07 11.18
CA ALA A 449 21.58 38.81 11.03
C ALA A 449 22.34 37.69 11.74
N ALA A 450 21.58 36.82 12.43
CA ALA A 450 22.10 35.65 13.10
C ALA A 450 21.15 34.46 12.91
N SER A 451 21.71 33.26 12.82
CA SER A 451 20.96 32.00 12.76
C SER A 451 21.17 31.21 14.05
N ALA A 452 20.07 30.70 14.61
CA ALA A 452 20.05 29.86 15.79
C ALA A 452 19.94 28.37 15.37
N THR A 453 20.72 27.50 16.01
CA THR A 453 20.76 26.05 15.71
C THR A 453 20.73 25.18 16.97
N ASP A 454 20.21 23.96 16.83
CA ASP A 454 20.26 22.93 17.88
C ASP A 454 21.62 22.20 17.90
N ALA A 455 21.81 21.33 18.90
CA ALA A 455 23.06 20.57 19.07
C ALA A 455 23.37 19.57 17.92
N SER A 456 22.44 19.39 16.97
CA SER A 456 22.62 18.58 15.76
C SER A 456 22.75 19.44 14.49
N GLY A 457 22.85 20.77 14.62
CA GLY A 457 23.02 21.72 13.52
C GLY A 457 21.73 22.11 12.79
N ASN A 458 20.55 21.72 13.28
CA ASN A 458 19.28 22.10 12.65
C ASN A 458 18.84 23.50 13.07
N ALA A 459 18.22 24.27 12.17
CA ALA A 459 17.75 25.62 12.47
C ALA A 459 16.62 25.61 13.53
N VAL A 460 16.73 26.50 14.52
CA VAL A 460 15.76 26.70 15.61
C VAL A 460 15.19 28.11 15.55
N THR A 461 13.86 28.23 15.54
CA THR A 461 13.20 29.54 15.65
C THR A 461 13.20 30.01 17.11
N ALA A 462 14.25 30.70 17.53
CA ALA A 462 14.37 31.32 18.85
C ALA A 462 14.27 32.85 18.75
N PRO A 463 13.62 33.54 19.71
CA PRO A 463 13.71 35.00 19.81
C PRO A 463 15.15 35.38 20.17
N LEU A 464 15.78 36.20 19.33
CA LEU A 464 17.13 36.72 19.54
C LEU A 464 17.06 38.18 20.02
N THR A 465 17.86 38.51 21.03
CA THR A 465 18.06 39.88 21.51
C THR A 465 19.46 40.35 21.19
N TYR A 466 19.59 41.63 20.84
CA TYR A 466 20.85 42.28 20.50
C TYR A 466 21.23 43.28 21.59
N SER A 467 22.52 43.41 21.86
CA SER A 467 23.09 44.33 22.85
C SER A 467 24.46 44.82 22.38
N THR A 468 24.88 46.02 22.80
CA THR A 468 26.26 46.51 22.57
C THR A 468 26.99 46.69 23.90
N SER A 469 28.32 46.80 23.83
CA SER A 469 29.16 47.09 25.00
C SER A 469 29.03 48.52 25.55
N LEU A 470 28.22 49.41 24.94
CA LEU A 470 28.11 50.82 25.31
C LEU A 470 26.63 51.28 25.51
N VAL A 471 26.06 50.93 26.65
CA VAL A 471 24.68 51.30 27.02
C VAL A 471 24.66 52.47 28.02
N GLY A 472 23.87 53.50 27.76
CA GLY A 472 23.51 54.53 28.76
C GLY A 472 24.35 55.82 28.79
N SER A 473 25.14 56.12 27.74
CA SER A 473 25.76 57.44 27.57
C SER A 473 24.79 58.46 26.92
N ALA A 474 25.16 59.74 26.87
CA ALA A 474 24.38 60.77 26.16
C ALA A 474 24.30 60.54 24.63
N PHE A 475 25.17 59.69 24.08
CA PHE A 475 25.19 59.21 22.71
C PHE A 475 25.33 57.68 22.71
N ALA A 476 24.48 57.00 23.50
CA ALA A 476 24.43 55.53 23.54
C ALA A 476 24.00 54.97 22.19
N ASP A 477 24.46 53.76 21.86
CA ASP A 477 24.01 53.06 20.66
C ASP A 477 22.50 52.78 20.75
N VAL A 478 21.77 52.98 19.66
CA VAL A 478 20.32 52.71 19.59
C VAL A 478 20.09 51.37 18.93
N ILE A 479 19.36 50.49 19.62
CA ILE A 479 19.06 49.13 19.17
C ILE A 479 17.55 49.02 18.88
N ASP A 480 17.21 48.76 17.62
CA ASP A 480 15.85 48.50 17.15
C ASP A 480 15.79 47.10 16.51
N GLY A 481 15.41 46.10 17.32
CA GLY A 481 15.44 44.70 16.93
C GLY A 481 16.86 44.23 16.62
N ALA A 482 17.11 43.89 15.36
CA ALA A 482 18.43 43.51 14.85
C ALA A 482 19.19 44.67 14.17
N THR A 483 18.61 45.88 14.12
CA THR A 483 19.27 47.07 13.58
C THR A 483 19.88 47.88 14.71
N ILE A 484 21.15 48.26 14.59
CA ILE A 484 21.86 49.06 15.58
C ILE A 484 22.44 50.30 14.90
N THR A 485 22.20 51.47 15.50
CA THR A 485 22.82 52.73 15.11
C THR A 485 23.87 53.10 16.15
N PHE A 486 25.14 53.15 15.72
CA PHE A 486 26.26 53.51 16.59
C PHE A 486 26.51 55.01 16.51
N TYR A 487 26.64 55.71 17.63
CA TYR A 487 26.83 57.18 17.63
C TYR A 487 28.22 57.63 18.09
N THR A 488 28.99 56.74 18.69
CA THR A 488 30.30 57.06 19.26
C THR A 488 31.38 56.19 18.63
N ALA A 489 32.54 56.77 18.34
CA ALA A 489 33.63 56.10 17.66
C ALA A 489 34.36 55.05 18.52
N GLY A 490 35.13 54.19 17.85
CA GLY A 490 35.91 53.08 18.40
C GLY A 490 35.16 51.75 18.42
N VAL A 491 35.84 50.69 18.85
CA VAL A 491 35.32 49.31 18.83
C VAL A 491 34.08 49.12 19.71
N ARG A 492 33.07 48.43 19.18
CA ARG A 492 31.81 48.06 19.84
C ARG A 492 31.58 46.56 19.71
N THR A 493 31.42 45.88 20.83
CA THR A 493 31.08 44.45 20.84
C THR A 493 29.57 44.31 20.79
N VAL A 494 29.05 43.84 19.67
CA VAL A 494 27.65 43.45 19.50
C VAL A 494 27.49 42.03 20.02
N THR A 495 26.67 41.82 21.06
CA THR A 495 26.35 40.50 21.60
C THR A 495 24.91 40.13 21.27
N VAL A 496 24.75 39.01 20.57
CA VAL A 496 23.46 38.39 20.26
C VAL A 496 23.19 37.29 21.28
N THR A 497 22.01 37.30 21.90
CA THR A 497 21.61 36.34 22.93
C THR A 497 20.31 35.65 22.53
N GLY A 498 20.25 34.33 22.74
CA GLY A 498 19.04 33.52 22.59
C GLY A 498 18.98 32.48 23.69
N ALA A 499 17.92 32.50 24.50
CA ALA A 499 17.85 31.75 25.76
C ALA A 499 19.08 32.01 26.66
N SER A 500 19.98 31.02 26.80
CA SER A 500 21.25 31.13 27.54
C SER A 500 22.50 31.03 26.65
N VAL A 501 22.31 30.95 25.32
CA VAL A 501 23.39 30.90 24.34
C VAL A 501 23.68 32.32 23.85
N THR A 502 24.96 32.66 23.71
CA THR A 502 25.41 33.97 23.21
C THR A 502 26.46 33.82 22.12
N THR A 503 26.53 34.82 21.24
CA THR A 503 27.65 35.02 20.31
C THR A 503 27.94 36.51 20.22
N SER A 504 29.20 36.88 19.95
CA SER A 504 29.65 38.27 19.98
C SER A 504 30.52 38.61 18.77
N PHE A 505 30.35 39.82 18.26
CA PHE A 505 31.03 40.35 17.09
C PHE A 505 31.50 41.78 17.35
N ASP A 506 32.76 42.09 17.04
CA ASP A 506 33.32 43.44 17.20
C ASP A 506 33.17 44.26 15.92
N VAL A 507 32.65 45.48 16.07
CA VAL A 507 32.44 46.49 15.02
C VAL A 507 33.35 47.68 15.32
N ASP A 508 34.15 48.15 14.37
CA ASP A 508 34.93 49.37 14.57
C ASP A 508 34.17 50.58 14.00
N VAL A 509 33.83 51.53 14.88
CA VAL A 509 33.02 52.71 14.52
C VAL A 509 33.93 53.89 14.25
N SER A 510 33.97 54.32 13.00
CA SER A 510 34.63 55.56 12.59
C SER A 510 33.79 56.80 12.90
N ALA A 511 34.43 57.94 13.14
CA ALA A 511 33.74 59.23 13.27
C ALA A 511 33.09 59.62 11.93
N ALA A 512 31.92 60.25 11.98
CA ALA A 512 31.25 60.75 10.78
C ALA A 512 31.94 61.99 10.21
N SER A 513 31.49 62.46 9.05
CA SER A 513 31.95 63.74 8.50
C SER A 513 31.88 64.86 9.54
N PRO A 514 32.91 65.74 9.62
CA PRO A 514 32.93 66.83 10.60
C PRO A 514 31.69 67.72 10.46
N ALA A 515 31.14 68.13 11.61
CA ALA A 515 30.06 69.12 11.71
C ALA A 515 30.58 70.47 12.24
N VAL A 516 31.66 70.44 13.02
CA VAL A 516 32.38 71.61 13.53
C VAL A 516 33.86 71.46 13.22
N LEU A 517 34.52 72.57 12.88
CA LEU A 517 35.96 72.63 12.63
C LEU A 517 36.66 73.47 13.71
N SER A 518 37.83 73.01 14.16
CA SER A 518 38.71 73.69 15.09
C SER A 518 40.07 73.93 14.44
N LEU A 519 40.31 75.17 14.00
CA LEU A 519 41.61 75.60 13.49
C LEU A 519 42.50 76.08 14.64
N SER A 520 43.70 75.53 14.71
CA SER A 520 44.77 75.97 15.60
C SER A 520 46.09 76.11 14.83
N SER A 521 47.12 76.63 15.49
CA SER A 521 48.42 76.91 14.87
C SER A 521 49.56 76.50 15.79
N SER A 522 50.75 76.27 15.21
CA SER A 522 51.97 75.95 15.95
C SER A 522 52.46 77.11 16.83
N SER A 523 52.00 78.35 16.57
CA SER A 523 52.14 79.48 17.49
C SER A 523 51.08 80.55 17.23
N MET A 524 50.51 81.08 18.32
CA MET A 524 49.60 82.24 18.30
C MET A 524 50.34 83.59 18.17
N SER A 525 51.68 83.58 18.24
CA SER A 525 52.53 84.75 18.07
C SER A 525 53.80 84.40 17.29
N ALA A 526 54.15 85.17 16.27
CA ALA A 526 55.35 84.94 15.45
C ALA A 526 56.01 86.27 15.02
N ILE A 527 57.17 86.19 14.39
CA ILE A 527 57.87 87.34 13.79
C ILE A 527 57.59 87.36 12.28
N VAL A 528 57.52 88.55 11.68
CA VAL A 528 57.32 88.69 10.23
C VAL A 528 58.41 87.92 9.46
N GLY A 529 57.99 87.01 8.57
CA GLY A 529 58.86 86.11 7.81
C GLY A 529 59.00 84.69 8.36
N ASP A 530 58.54 84.42 9.59
CA ASP A 530 58.42 83.06 10.13
C ASP A 530 57.36 82.26 9.35
N THR A 531 57.51 80.93 9.36
CA THR A 531 56.50 79.98 8.85
C THR A 531 55.77 79.36 10.02
N VAL A 532 54.44 79.50 10.05
CA VAL A 532 53.56 78.89 11.06
C VAL A 532 52.81 77.72 10.43
N THR A 533 52.78 76.58 11.13
CA THR A 533 51.99 75.41 10.72
C THR A 533 50.59 75.51 11.31
N LEU A 534 49.59 75.11 10.54
CA LEU A 534 48.18 75.06 10.91
C LEU A 534 47.78 73.61 11.20
N PHE A 535 46.97 73.41 12.23
CA PHE A 535 46.34 72.13 12.53
C PHE A 535 44.83 72.34 12.48
N LEU A 536 44.15 71.61 11.59
CA LEU A 536 42.71 71.60 11.49
C LEU A 536 42.21 70.23 11.95
N ASP A 537 41.56 70.22 13.11
CA ASP A 537 40.77 69.10 13.58
C ASP A 537 39.28 69.43 13.41
N GLY A 538 38.45 68.41 13.48
CA GLY A 538 37.00 68.53 13.50
C GLY A 538 36.35 67.68 14.57
N THR A 539 35.07 67.94 14.77
CA THR A 539 34.17 67.10 15.57
C THR A 539 32.92 66.83 14.73
N ASP A 540 32.47 65.59 14.66
CA ASP A 540 31.22 65.24 13.99
C ASP A 540 29.98 65.70 14.79
N ALA A 541 28.79 65.45 14.26
CA ALA A 541 27.53 65.86 14.90
C ALA A 541 27.24 65.14 16.25
N TYR A 542 28.01 64.11 16.59
CA TYR A 542 27.84 63.25 17.77
C TYR A 542 28.98 63.41 18.79
N GLY A 543 29.92 64.33 18.55
CA GLY A 543 31.03 64.61 19.46
C GLY A 543 32.30 63.80 19.18
N ASN A 544 32.36 63.01 18.11
CA ASN A 544 33.55 62.21 17.78
C ASN A 544 34.59 63.08 17.08
N ALA A 545 35.86 62.96 17.49
CA ALA A 545 36.96 63.71 16.92
C ALA A 545 37.35 63.18 15.52
N THR A 546 37.25 64.03 14.51
CA THR A 546 37.80 63.83 13.16
C THR A 546 39.13 64.60 13.08
N LYS A 547 40.24 63.94 13.37
CA LYS A 547 41.56 64.59 13.47
C LYS A 547 42.30 64.63 12.12
N ASP A 548 43.29 65.52 12.05
CA ASP A 548 44.22 65.65 10.90
C ASP A 548 43.51 65.93 9.55
N LEU A 549 42.55 66.86 9.60
CA LEU A 549 41.80 67.30 8.42
C LEU A 549 42.54 68.36 7.59
N ALA A 550 43.75 68.76 8.01
CA ALA A 550 44.52 69.83 7.36
C ALA A 550 44.86 69.53 5.89
N SER A 551 45.00 68.24 5.53
CA SER A 551 45.21 67.79 4.14
C SER A 551 43.98 67.93 3.24
N GLN A 552 42.78 68.03 3.81
CA GLN A 552 41.50 68.16 3.11
C GLN A 552 40.99 69.60 3.04
N ALA A 553 41.72 70.53 3.69
CA ALA A 553 41.29 71.90 3.91
C ALA A 553 41.87 72.89 2.91
N VAL A 554 41.09 73.92 2.60
CA VAL A 554 41.57 75.13 1.92
C VAL A 554 41.82 76.20 2.98
N PHE A 555 43.05 76.70 3.05
CA PHE A 555 43.43 77.78 3.95
C PHE A 555 43.55 79.11 3.19
N THR A 556 43.12 80.20 3.82
CA THR A 556 43.18 81.57 3.26
C THR A 556 43.52 82.57 4.37
N SER A 557 44.40 83.54 4.07
CA SER A 557 44.64 84.72 4.93
C SER A 557 43.67 85.85 4.60
N ASP A 558 43.36 86.69 5.59
CA ASP A 558 42.71 87.99 5.39
C ASP A 558 43.63 89.02 4.71
N TRP A 559 44.95 88.80 4.74
CA TRP A 559 45.94 89.58 4.00
C TRP A 559 46.38 88.86 2.72
N ALA A 560 45.98 89.41 1.56
CA ALA A 560 46.28 88.85 0.23
C ALA A 560 47.78 88.80 -0.14
N SER A 561 48.66 89.39 0.66
CA SER A 561 50.12 89.34 0.49
C SER A 561 50.78 88.14 1.19
N ASP A 562 50.09 87.47 2.12
CA ASP A 562 50.66 86.32 2.81
C ASP A 562 50.78 85.09 1.89
N MET A 563 51.82 84.30 2.14
CA MET A 563 52.08 83.08 1.39
C MET A 563 51.51 81.90 2.17
N VAL A 564 50.32 81.44 1.75
CA VAL A 564 49.69 80.21 2.23
C VAL A 564 50.10 79.06 1.30
N ASP A 565 50.75 78.04 1.84
CA ASP A 565 51.15 76.82 1.13
C ASP A 565 50.73 75.59 1.94
N GLY A 566 49.71 74.90 1.46
CA GLY A 566 49.02 73.84 2.20
C GLY A 566 48.62 74.28 3.61
N ALA A 567 48.99 73.48 4.61
CA ALA A 567 48.77 73.78 6.03
C ALA A 567 49.86 74.68 6.64
N THR A 568 50.59 75.47 5.85
CA THR A 568 51.59 76.43 6.35
C THR A 568 51.34 77.83 5.85
N VAL A 569 51.62 78.83 6.68
CA VAL A 569 51.51 80.24 6.31
C VAL A 569 52.79 80.97 6.68
N ARG A 570 53.31 81.75 5.73
CA ARG A 570 54.39 82.72 5.95
C ARG A 570 53.84 84.12 5.78
N PHE A 571 54.00 84.92 6.83
CA PHE A 571 53.36 86.22 6.94
C PHE A 571 54.24 87.38 6.48
N THR A 572 53.59 88.45 6.04
CA THR A 572 54.24 89.59 5.36
C THR A 572 54.20 90.93 6.11
N HIS A 573 53.39 91.07 7.16
CA HIS A 573 53.21 92.34 7.88
C HIS A 573 53.19 92.14 9.41
N ALA A 574 53.58 93.17 10.17
CA ALA A 574 53.58 93.15 11.64
C ALA A 574 52.21 93.56 12.20
N SER A 575 51.22 92.66 12.06
CA SER A 575 49.82 92.88 12.45
C SER A 575 49.18 91.63 13.05
N VAL A 576 47.91 91.70 13.45
CA VAL A 576 47.06 90.50 13.59
C VAL A 576 46.67 90.02 12.19
N HIS A 577 46.86 88.74 11.90
CA HIS A 577 46.42 88.09 10.68
C HIS A 577 45.42 86.99 11.04
N THR A 578 44.30 86.94 10.31
CA THR A 578 43.21 85.98 10.51
C THR A 578 43.26 84.92 9.42
N ILE A 579 43.74 83.73 9.78
CA ILE A 579 43.73 82.59 8.88
C ILE A 579 42.39 81.87 9.00
N THR A 580 41.75 81.62 7.87
CA THR A 580 40.52 80.82 7.75
C THR A 580 40.86 79.48 7.11
N GLY A 581 40.49 78.39 7.77
CA GLY A 581 40.52 77.03 7.22
C GLY A 581 39.12 76.57 6.87
N MET A 582 38.95 75.96 5.70
CA MET A 582 37.63 75.61 5.15
C MET A 582 37.58 74.18 4.62
N ILE A 583 36.53 73.44 4.95
CA ILE A 583 36.17 72.15 4.33
C ILE A 583 34.71 72.22 3.89
N GLY A 584 34.47 72.20 2.57
CA GLY A 584 33.14 72.35 1.99
C GLY A 584 32.50 73.69 2.37
N ARG A 585 31.52 73.68 3.27
CA ARG A 585 30.85 74.89 3.80
C ARG A 585 31.22 75.21 5.24
N LEU A 586 31.98 74.35 5.91
CA LEU A 586 32.45 74.58 7.26
C LEU A 586 33.71 75.42 7.23
N THR A 587 33.78 76.40 8.13
CA THR A 587 34.94 77.29 8.27
C THR A 587 35.33 77.42 9.74
N SER A 588 36.61 77.63 9.99
CA SER A 588 37.15 77.92 11.32
C SER A 588 38.30 78.91 11.17
N THR A 589 38.48 79.81 12.14
CA THR A 589 39.48 80.89 12.05
C THR A 589 40.43 80.89 13.23
N VAL A 590 41.69 81.24 12.97
CA VAL A 590 42.71 81.50 14.00
C VAL A 590 43.35 82.86 13.73
N ALA A 591 43.44 83.69 14.77
CA ALA A 591 44.12 84.97 14.72
C ALA A 591 45.55 84.81 15.28
N ILE A 592 46.55 85.16 14.47
CA ILE A 592 47.97 85.06 14.83
C ILE A 592 48.52 86.49 14.91
N GLN A 593 49.18 86.82 16.03
CA GLN A 593 49.76 88.13 16.27
C GLN A 593 51.21 88.18 15.81
N LEU A 594 51.57 89.18 15.01
CA LEU A 594 52.92 89.31 14.45
C LEU A 594 53.63 90.54 14.97
N SER A 595 54.92 90.38 15.25
CA SER A 595 55.79 91.44 15.76
C SER A 595 56.90 91.80 14.76
N ASP A 596 57.26 93.08 14.72
CA ASP A 596 58.34 93.58 13.88
C ASP A 596 59.72 93.00 14.30
N PRO A 597 60.56 92.53 13.35
CA PRO A 597 61.85 91.91 13.67
C PRO A 597 62.86 92.85 14.34
N VAL A 598 62.65 94.18 14.27
CA VAL A 598 63.58 95.20 14.80
C VAL A 598 63.37 95.46 16.30
N GLY A 599 62.25 95.03 16.91
CA GLY A 599 61.94 95.29 18.32
C GLY A 599 62.74 94.47 19.35
N VAL A 600 63.29 93.32 18.94
CA VAL A 600 63.83 92.31 19.88
C VAL A 600 65.19 92.70 20.46
N ALA A 601 66.02 93.44 19.71
CA ALA A 601 67.35 93.87 20.15
C ALA A 601 67.32 94.86 21.33
N ALA A 602 66.24 95.64 21.47
CA ALA A 602 66.07 96.60 22.57
C ALA A 602 65.56 95.93 23.87
N ALA A 603 64.89 94.78 23.77
CA ALA A 603 64.32 94.08 24.92
C ALA A 603 65.36 93.25 25.71
N LEU A 604 66.30 92.59 25.02
CA LEU A 604 67.36 91.79 25.67
C LEU A 604 68.28 92.63 26.57
N ALA A 605 68.63 93.85 26.15
CA ALA A 605 69.52 94.73 26.92
C ALA A 605 68.90 95.24 28.24
N ALA A 606 67.57 95.14 28.39
CA ALA A 606 66.86 95.55 29.60
C ALA A 606 66.74 94.42 30.63
N SER A 607 66.56 93.16 30.19
CA SER A 607 66.43 92.00 31.10
C SER A 607 67.75 91.62 31.78
N GLU A 608 68.89 91.70 31.07
CA GLU A 608 70.20 91.40 31.66
C GLU A 608 70.62 92.41 32.74
N ARG A 609 70.28 93.70 32.57
CA ARG A 609 70.50 94.72 33.62
C ARG A 609 69.54 94.58 34.80
N ALA A 610 68.35 94.02 34.61
CA ALA A 610 67.43 93.72 35.70
C ALA A 610 67.88 92.52 36.53
N ALA A 611 68.43 91.46 35.91
CA ALA A 611 68.84 90.25 36.61
C ALA A 611 70.08 90.41 37.51
N LEU A 612 71.04 91.27 37.11
CA LEU A 612 72.28 91.52 37.87
C LEU A 612 72.08 92.44 39.11
N ALA A 613 71.02 93.24 39.15
CA ALA A 613 70.74 94.13 40.28
C ALA A 613 70.09 93.39 41.48
N THR A 614 69.16 92.46 41.21
CA THR A 614 68.43 91.72 42.25
C THR A 614 69.28 90.70 43.01
N ALA A 615 70.34 90.18 42.37
CA ALA A 615 71.29 89.27 43.01
C ALA A 615 72.17 89.98 44.06
N ALA A 616 72.43 91.28 43.91
CA ALA A 616 73.27 92.05 44.84
C ALA A 616 72.50 92.49 46.10
N GLN A 617 71.24 92.93 45.95
CA GLN A 617 70.46 93.45 47.09
C GLN A 617 69.91 92.36 48.02
N ALA A 618 69.82 91.10 47.57
CA ALA A 618 69.45 89.97 48.42
C ALA A 618 70.51 89.62 49.49
N ALA A 619 71.77 90.02 49.29
CA ALA A 619 72.87 89.73 50.23
C ALA A 619 72.93 90.70 51.43
N GLU A 620 72.43 91.93 51.28
CA GLU A 620 72.58 93.00 52.30
C GLU A 620 71.41 93.02 53.30
N ALA A 621 70.22 92.57 52.88
CA ALA A 621 69.03 92.46 53.74
C ALA A 621 69.16 91.42 54.87
N ALA A 622 70.12 90.50 54.79
CA ALA A 622 70.39 89.50 55.82
C ALA A 622 71.23 90.04 57.01
N ALA A 623 71.86 91.21 56.87
CA ALA A 623 72.84 91.72 57.84
C ALA A 623 72.25 92.69 58.89
N LEU A 624 71.15 93.40 58.59
CA LEU A 624 70.59 94.45 59.48
C LEU A 624 69.44 94.00 60.40
N ALA A 625 68.98 92.74 60.31
CA ALA A 625 68.00 92.16 61.25
C ALA A 625 68.54 91.94 62.68
N LYS A 626 69.71 92.51 63.03
CA LYS A 626 70.43 92.31 64.30
C LYS A 626 70.55 93.56 65.19
N ALA A 627 69.92 94.68 64.81
CA ALA A 627 69.88 95.92 65.60
C ALA A 627 68.45 96.49 65.65
N GLY A 628 67.64 96.01 66.61
CA GLY A 628 66.20 96.28 66.64
C GLY A 628 65.83 97.67 67.18
N VAL A 629 64.99 98.40 66.43
CA VAL A 629 64.16 99.52 66.91
C VAL A 629 62.78 99.43 66.24
N ASN A 630 61.73 99.52 67.06
CA ASN A 630 60.29 99.68 66.73
C ASN A 630 59.88 101.09 67.26
N PRO A 631 58.70 101.72 67.00
CA PRO A 631 57.37 101.11 66.77
C PRO A 631 56.31 101.93 65.93
N MET A 632 55.06 101.42 65.85
CA MET A 632 53.75 102.15 65.70
C MET A 632 53.52 103.05 64.45
N ALA A 633 52.31 103.42 63.97
CA ALA A 633 50.89 102.97 64.01
C ALA A 633 50.11 103.80 62.92
N GLY A 634 48.89 103.51 62.44
CA GLY A 634 47.90 102.46 62.76
C GLY A 634 46.56 102.60 61.98
N MET A 635 45.44 102.45 62.70
CA MET A 635 43.99 102.55 62.33
C MET A 635 43.53 103.89 61.68
N LEU A 636 42.40 104.04 60.94
CA LEU A 636 41.14 103.26 60.79
C LEU A 636 40.30 103.72 59.54
N ALA A 637 39.45 102.82 59.01
CA ALA A 637 38.18 103.05 58.27
C ALA A 637 38.11 103.83 56.93
N GLY A 638 37.33 103.34 55.94
CA GLY A 638 36.75 104.25 54.93
C GLY A 638 36.35 103.81 53.50
N GLY A 639 36.18 102.52 53.16
CA GLY A 639 35.41 102.11 51.97
C GLY A 639 36.07 102.11 50.57
N VAL A 640 35.40 101.40 49.65
CA VAL A 640 35.48 101.47 48.16
C VAL A 640 36.68 100.80 47.43
N LEU A 641 36.32 99.81 46.58
CA LEU A 641 36.95 99.31 45.34
C LEU A 641 38.26 98.46 45.32
N LEU A 642 38.23 97.51 44.35
CA LEU A 642 39.34 96.81 43.65
C LEU A 642 40.20 95.85 44.52
N LEU A 643 40.39 94.57 44.19
CA LEU A 643 40.17 93.79 42.95
C LEU A 643 41.00 94.24 41.73
N ALA A 644 42.32 94.11 41.86
CA ALA A 644 43.29 93.88 40.79
C ALA A 644 44.59 93.30 41.39
N GLY A 645 45.33 92.40 40.74
CA GLY A 645 45.03 91.70 39.51
C GLY A 645 46.28 91.08 38.86
N LEU A 646 46.05 90.24 37.86
CA LEU A 646 46.90 89.93 36.70
C LEU A 646 45.87 89.37 35.68
N VAL A 647 45.72 89.83 34.44
CA VAL A 647 46.59 90.60 33.52
C VAL A 647 45.69 91.54 32.69
N LEU A 648 46.25 92.61 32.10
CA LEU A 648 45.77 93.45 30.96
C LEU A 648 45.61 94.96 31.22
N TRP A 649 46.60 95.71 30.72
CA TRP A 649 46.48 97.05 30.14
C TRP A 649 47.59 97.13 29.08
N VAL A 650 47.37 97.51 27.82
CA VAL A 650 47.03 98.84 27.27
C VAL A 650 46.30 98.57 25.92
N ARG A 651 45.00 98.85 25.76
CA ARG A 651 44.42 100.05 25.07
C ARG A 651 44.77 100.20 23.57
N ARG A 652 43.90 100.65 22.64
CA ARG A 652 42.53 101.23 22.73
C ARG A 652 41.91 101.48 21.33
N ARG A 653 40.56 101.64 21.28
CA ARG A 653 39.77 102.54 20.36
C ARG A 653 39.74 102.12 18.86
N VAL A 654 38.80 102.48 17.96
CA VAL A 654 37.61 103.39 17.88
C VAL A 654 36.82 102.96 16.59
N LEU A 655 35.49 103.03 16.39
CA LEU A 655 34.27 103.39 17.16
C LEU A 655 33.04 102.74 16.44
N ALA A 656 31.81 103.03 16.92
CA ALA A 656 30.48 102.65 16.41
C ALA A 656 29.99 101.22 16.74
#